data_AF-A0A815S5F2-F1
#
_entry.id   AF-A0A815S5F2-F1
#
_cell.length_a   1.000
_cell.length_b   1.000
_cell.length_c   1.000
_cell.angle_alpha   90.00
_cell.angle_beta   90.00
_cell.angle_gamma   90.00
#
_symmetry.space_group_name_H-M   'P 1'
#
loop_
_entity.id
_entity.type
_entity.pdbx_description
1 polymer ?
#
loop_
_entity_poly.entity_id
_entity_poly.type
_entity_poly.pdbx_seq_one_letter_code
_entity_poly.pdbx_strand_id
1 'polypeptide(L)'
;ILFTIVLPSYLVLIIYCRIVYRTHLTSTSKSLPSKKVPEFVRNVTATMRLSLISTPLDKRNRIWRLKFLLLQFSTFIEYIVNSSQPAYLFKALEDYFRQVYNSPYYVLGNGIAVNSHQLVKRYLQEIRPRKDYELLAWEVSQSLITFSNFTTIFLSTDDPDVKLGRTIVFQWLHAFPHNLQNGNFETNSQLARILPRQMNEKPTADVVYQSVGEVLFFLATGGELTKDERAAFIEGVKNPMIFFPNWFNFLLNGHSLERKNLRSYYALLQAFARYENGPALQAAFAAAEKKKSHEEVLKFLTVVFCIAGSPAPAKLAVTVIDRLWADKEKNVRLFKKNPHNFIKECARLDKVVPTVNVLATDEIAAEIGNSFQSQDIKIPENTPIHCSLVNANRDETVFQNPDEFLPDRPDLNKIIVWNGVEEDVTNPDKSKRPIRYCPGHDLAIDVTQFVAERFLPIIDDADDEQEQKKTDTIESASHDKEEQQKDNNEKDMVLFDRKTRQLNEMEKKRCWKTLDTYTKLVYLLMKTAVSESNQSPSRAIDIRPPLNFPVEKLGIFRIDMAKFIPSWDEDEPNGSGLSRKLARWLVNSTLWDFYDCLAEFDTLEQAFAWRARVFPELPLPNVVYTDMFSDEAVSRLAFFGCACHYTQRIGNGWKPGCGIPEQKLLTNAVYVNDMTGLSIFRVRKPFERYGAAVYFDKDFQLIAIYWCHANRLIEKNDQFWEHAKYVWRSSFFAYVTICDHLIVTHMIECNAFVTATRKCLPSDHPLRVFLKPFTYHTVSVNYQAAVSLVNRRGLVHRIWAFDYDEFLKVCDYISANYKFRLLPEFISPTMSPKNNHVSREEWDKAYPIYSDTKEFWRIIQQYVANFFHITYHLRVEIDPDDDNDEKRVDKDVCDDKLPVDSYMMDFIDDLCKQLGIPGITSLKRFVDVLSQLIADSTGIHEHVGQISDYMIDPRFIGAKLQEGREMQNIQTYTQILILTVVTGLRMPGIMEDWSHLIEHNQDYEKNLKNYQDFKSQLRKLSKRVDESNKTRRYPFQSFNPRFIECSTSV
;
A
#
# COMPACT_ATOMS: atom_id res chain seq x y z
N ILE A 1 12.87 35.71 -20.43
CA ILE A 1 12.41 36.73 -19.46
C ILE A 1 13.13 36.59 -18.12
N LEU A 2 13.02 35.45 -17.41
CA LEU A 2 13.73 35.24 -16.14
C LEU A 2 15.25 35.46 -16.27
N PHE A 3 15.91 34.71 -17.16
CA PHE A 3 17.36 34.82 -17.37
C PHE A 3 17.80 36.10 -18.08
N THR A 4 16.93 36.70 -18.90
CA THR A 4 17.30 37.80 -19.80
C THR A 4 16.99 39.19 -19.25
N ILE A 5 16.05 39.31 -18.31
CA ILE A 5 15.56 40.61 -17.81
C ILE A 5 15.53 40.62 -16.29
N VAL A 6 14.88 39.65 -15.66
CA VAL A 6 14.61 39.67 -14.21
C VAL A 6 15.88 39.43 -13.39
N LEU A 7 16.65 38.38 -13.70
CA LEU A 7 17.93 38.11 -13.00
C LEU A 7 18.96 39.24 -13.22
N PRO A 8 19.18 39.76 -14.44
CA PRO A 8 20.01 40.96 -14.63
C PRO A 8 19.52 42.17 -13.84
N SER A 9 18.21 42.42 -13.80
CA SER A 9 17.62 43.54 -13.02
C SER A 9 17.82 43.36 -11.52
N TYR A 10 17.76 42.13 -11.01
CA TYR A 10 18.09 41.81 -9.63
C TYR A 10 19.59 42.03 -9.34
N LEU A 11 20.50 41.70 -10.26
CA LEU A 11 21.92 42.03 -10.12
C LEU A 11 22.16 43.54 -10.05
N VAL A 12 21.47 44.33 -10.87
CA VAL A 12 21.51 45.80 -10.79
C VAL A 12 20.98 46.29 -9.43
N LEU A 13 19.90 45.69 -8.92
CA LEU A 13 19.38 46.00 -7.58
C LEU A 13 20.41 45.71 -6.48
N ILE A 14 21.16 44.60 -6.57
CA ILE A 14 22.25 44.30 -5.61
C ILE A 14 23.32 45.40 -5.66
N ILE A 15 23.76 45.80 -6.85
CA ILE A 15 24.77 46.86 -7.00
C ILE A 15 24.26 48.18 -6.42
N TYR A 16 23.01 48.54 -6.70
CA TYR A 16 22.36 49.72 -6.14
C TYR A 16 22.32 49.69 -4.61
N CYS A 17 21.86 48.58 -4.01
CA CYS A 17 21.81 48.42 -2.56
C CYS A 17 23.21 48.56 -1.94
N ARG A 18 24.25 48.05 -2.59
CA ARG A 18 25.63 48.18 -2.12
C ARG A 18 26.12 49.63 -2.10
N ILE A 19 25.72 50.43 -3.09
CA ILE A 19 26.06 51.86 -3.16
C ILE A 19 25.34 52.62 -2.05
N VAL A 20 24.02 52.42 -1.91
CA VAL A 20 23.19 53.11 -0.89
C VAL A 20 23.58 52.74 0.54
N TYR A 21 24.00 51.49 0.77
CA TYR A 21 24.38 51.03 2.10
C TYR A 21 25.74 51.58 2.58
N ARG A 22 26.68 51.89 1.65
CA ARG A 22 27.99 52.46 2.00
C ARG A 22 27.89 53.84 2.69
N THR A 23 26.77 54.53 2.54
CA THR A 23 26.49 55.83 3.17
C THR A 23 26.04 55.74 4.64
N HIS A 24 25.75 54.54 5.16
CA HIS A 24 25.36 54.31 6.56
C HIS A 24 26.26 53.25 7.21
N LEU A 25 27.33 53.67 7.87
CA LEU A 25 28.20 52.76 8.63
C LEU A 25 28.52 53.33 10.01
N THR A 26 27.83 52.81 11.02
CA THR A 26 28.41 52.49 12.32
C THR A 26 27.68 51.28 12.90
N SER A 27 28.46 50.42 13.57
CA SER A 27 28.06 49.28 14.40
C SER A 27 28.06 47.88 13.77
N THR A 28 28.91 47.07 14.39
CA THR A 28 29.09 45.62 14.33
C THR A 28 27.94 44.87 15.02
N SER A 29 27.42 43.81 14.40
CA SER A 29 26.68 42.76 15.13
C SER A 29 26.80 41.41 14.44
N LYS A 30 26.96 40.36 15.27
CA LYS A 30 27.10 38.96 14.91
C LYS A 30 25.72 38.29 14.89
N SER A 31 25.15 38.15 13.70
CA SER A 31 24.60 36.91 13.15
C SER A 31 23.95 37.31 11.83
N LEU A 32 24.34 36.67 10.72
CA LEU A 32 23.71 36.92 9.42
C LEU A 32 22.84 35.73 9.02
N PRO A 33 21.64 35.95 8.45
CA PRO A 33 20.95 34.92 7.68
C PRO A 33 21.87 34.55 6.54
N SER A 34 21.87 33.27 6.16
CA SER A 34 22.53 32.71 4.97
C SER A 34 23.46 33.66 4.19
N LYS A 35 24.78 33.35 4.16
CA LYS A 35 25.84 34.08 3.43
C LYS A 35 25.53 34.39 1.94
N LYS A 36 24.44 33.83 1.38
CA LYS A 36 24.04 33.96 -0.03
C LYS A 36 23.28 35.26 -0.37
N VAL A 37 22.58 35.89 0.58
CA VAL A 37 21.97 37.22 0.38
C VAL A 37 22.61 38.22 1.33
N PRO A 38 23.35 39.23 0.82
CA PRO A 38 24.02 40.17 1.70
C PRO A 38 23.03 40.99 2.54
N GLU A 39 23.39 41.26 3.79
CA GLU A 39 22.60 42.08 4.72
C GLU A 39 22.22 43.44 4.14
N PHE A 40 23.13 44.10 3.42
CA PHE A 40 22.85 45.39 2.78
C PHE A 40 21.71 45.31 1.75
N VAL A 41 21.57 44.19 1.04
CA VAL A 41 20.47 43.99 0.08
C VAL A 41 19.16 43.87 0.85
N ARG A 42 19.12 43.01 1.88
CA ARG A 42 17.93 42.81 2.72
C ARG A 42 17.47 44.11 3.36
N ASN A 43 18.36 44.84 4.03
CA ASN A 43 18.02 46.03 4.79
C ASN A 43 17.55 47.19 3.88
N VAL A 44 18.26 47.45 2.77
CA VAL A 44 17.88 48.50 1.82
C VAL A 44 16.56 48.15 1.13
N THR A 45 16.39 46.92 0.66
CA THR A 45 15.13 46.51 0.01
C THR A 45 13.96 46.52 0.97
N ALA A 46 14.14 46.18 2.25
CA ALA A 46 13.06 46.28 3.24
C ALA A 46 12.57 47.72 3.45
N THR A 47 13.49 48.70 3.49
CA THR A 47 13.13 50.13 3.51
C THR A 47 12.44 50.57 2.20
N MET A 48 12.92 50.11 1.05
CA MET A 48 12.26 50.39 -0.23
C MET A 48 10.84 49.82 -0.29
N ARG A 49 10.61 48.62 0.26
CA ARG A 49 9.28 48.00 0.33
C ARG A 49 8.35 48.78 1.25
N LEU A 50 8.84 49.22 2.43
CA LEU A 50 8.06 50.08 3.33
C LEU A 50 7.57 51.34 2.60
N SER A 51 8.46 52.02 1.88
CA SER A 51 8.11 53.19 1.07
C SER A 51 7.06 52.89 -0.02
N LEU A 52 7.15 51.72 -0.67
CA LEU A 52 6.15 51.32 -1.66
C LEU A 52 4.77 51.02 -1.04
N ILE A 53 4.74 50.31 0.10
CA ILE A 53 3.48 49.95 0.80
C ILE A 53 2.75 51.22 1.23
N SER A 54 3.48 52.17 1.82
CA SER A 54 2.95 53.46 2.29
C SER A 54 2.61 54.44 1.15
N THR A 55 2.82 54.07 -0.12
CA THR A 55 2.46 54.92 -1.25
C THR A 55 0.93 54.95 -1.45
N PRO A 56 0.28 56.13 -1.42
CA PRO A 56 -1.16 56.29 -1.67
C PRO A 56 -1.61 55.68 -3.01
N LEU A 57 -2.81 55.10 -3.05
CA LEU A 57 -3.35 54.38 -4.21
C LEU A 57 -3.38 55.22 -5.49
N ASP A 58 -3.74 56.51 -5.37
CA ASP A 58 -3.78 57.50 -6.46
C ASP A 58 -2.40 57.80 -7.06
N LYS A 59 -1.31 57.50 -6.34
CA LYS A 59 0.08 57.73 -6.78
C LYS A 59 0.74 56.49 -7.38
N ARG A 60 0.05 55.35 -7.43
CA ARG A 60 0.61 54.06 -7.93
C ARG A 60 0.56 53.97 -9.46
N ASN A 61 1.56 54.56 -10.13
CA ASN A 61 1.70 54.54 -11.59
C ASN A 61 2.42 53.27 -12.13
N ARG A 62 2.65 53.19 -13.45
CA ARG A 62 3.33 52.04 -14.10
C ARG A 62 4.76 51.80 -13.57
N ILE A 63 5.49 52.86 -13.22
CA ILE A 63 6.85 52.76 -12.66
C ILE A 63 6.80 52.16 -11.26
N TRP A 64 5.83 52.56 -10.45
CA TRP A 64 5.58 51.95 -9.14
C TRP A 64 5.34 50.44 -9.28
N ARG A 65 4.50 50.00 -10.24
CA ARG A 65 4.21 48.58 -10.48
C ARG A 65 5.46 47.77 -10.85
N LEU A 66 6.32 48.31 -11.71
CA LEU A 66 7.59 47.68 -12.08
C LEU A 66 8.54 47.54 -10.88
N LYS A 67 8.68 48.59 -10.08
CA LYS A 67 9.47 48.57 -8.85
C LYS A 67 8.92 47.57 -7.83
N PHE A 68 7.60 47.53 -7.69
CA PHE A 68 6.89 46.60 -6.82
C PHE A 68 7.18 45.15 -7.22
N LEU A 69 6.99 44.78 -8.50
CA LEU A 69 7.28 43.42 -8.98
C LEU A 69 8.74 43.01 -8.78
N LEU A 70 9.69 43.93 -9.03
CA LEU A 70 11.11 43.67 -8.78
C LEU A 70 11.41 43.41 -7.29
N LEU A 71 10.76 44.15 -6.39
CA LEU A 71 10.93 44.00 -4.94
C LEU A 71 10.19 42.78 -4.37
N GLN A 72 9.07 42.37 -4.98
CA GLN A 72 8.43 41.08 -4.67
C GLN A 72 9.34 39.92 -5.07
N PHE A 73 9.96 40.00 -6.25
CA PHE A 73 10.93 39.02 -6.69
C PHE A 73 12.16 38.96 -5.75
N SER A 74 12.63 40.09 -5.23
CA SER A 74 13.73 40.08 -4.24
C SER A 74 13.31 39.47 -2.90
N THR A 75 12.10 39.75 -2.40
CA THR A 75 11.57 39.06 -1.20
C THR A 75 11.55 37.56 -1.41
N PHE A 76 11.14 37.11 -2.60
CA PHE A 76 11.08 35.70 -2.90
C PHE A 76 12.46 35.04 -2.89
N ILE A 77 13.48 35.68 -3.46
CA ILE A 77 14.88 35.21 -3.38
C ILE A 77 15.34 35.14 -1.91
N GLU A 78 15.07 36.18 -1.13
CA GLU A 78 15.37 36.22 0.31
C GLU A 78 14.70 35.05 1.05
N TYR A 79 13.42 34.79 0.77
CA TYR A 79 12.67 33.72 1.41
C TYR A 79 13.14 32.33 0.97
N ILE A 80 13.32 32.05 -0.33
CA ILE A 80 13.79 30.74 -0.82
C ILE A 80 15.09 30.34 -0.15
N VAL A 81 16.05 31.27 -0.09
CA VAL A 81 17.38 31.02 0.46
C VAL A 81 17.32 30.68 1.95
N ASN A 82 16.31 31.18 2.65
CA ASN A 82 16.08 30.94 4.08
C ASN A 82 14.91 29.99 4.34
N SER A 83 14.37 29.33 3.31
CA SER A 83 13.14 28.53 3.43
C SER A 83 13.31 27.33 4.36
N SER A 84 14.53 26.87 4.62
CA SER A 84 14.84 25.84 5.64
C SER A 84 14.74 26.36 7.08
N GLN A 85 15.00 27.64 7.32
CA GLN A 85 14.97 28.29 8.64
C GLN A 85 14.34 29.70 8.55
N PRO A 86 13.04 29.81 8.21
CA PRO A 86 12.40 31.10 7.96
C PRO A 86 12.36 32.01 9.19
N ALA A 87 12.32 31.43 10.40
CA ALA A 87 12.33 32.17 11.66
C ALA A 87 13.54 33.11 11.80
N TYR A 88 14.69 32.69 11.26
CA TYR A 88 15.90 33.50 11.26
C TYR A 88 15.73 34.76 10.38
N LEU A 89 15.21 34.60 9.15
CA LEU A 89 14.99 35.72 8.23
C LEU A 89 14.01 36.73 8.83
N PHE A 90 12.90 36.23 9.37
CA PHE A 90 11.87 37.04 10.00
C PHE A 90 12.39 37.80 11.22
N LYS A 91 13.22 37.15 12.04
CA LYS A 91 13.88 37.78 13.19
C LYS A 91 14.86 38.86 12.76
N ALA A 92 15.69 38.60 11.75
CA ALA A 92 16.65 39.57 11.24
C ALA A 92 16.00 40.81 10.61
N LEU A 93 14.82 40.66 9.98
CA LEU A 93 14.04 41.78 9.47
C LEU A 93 13.41 42.59 10.61
N GLU A 94 12.86 41.93 11.63
CA GLU A 94 12.33 42.59 12.82
C GLU A 94 13.42 43.37 13.57
N ASP A 95 14.58 42.77 13.81
CA ASP A 95 15.68 43.41 14.54
C ASP A 95 16.17 44.67 13.82
N TYR A 96 16.25 44.64 12.48
CA TYR A 96 16.55 45.82 11.67
C TYR A 96 15.50 46.93 11.84
N PHE A 97 14.21 46.59 11.83
CA PHE A 97 13.14 47.58 11.99
C PHE A 97 13.06 48.14 13.42
N ARG A 98 13.31 47.31 14.43
CA ARG A 98 13.46 47.77 15.82
C ARG A 98 14.61 48.77 15.92
N GLN A 99 15.75 48.50 15.27
CA GLN A 99 16.90 49.38 15.30
C GLN A 99 16.66 50.72 14.57
N VAL A 100 16.02 50.71 13.40
CA VAL A 100 15.89 51.90 12.54
C VAL A 100 14.63 52.71 12.85
N TYR A 101 13.53 52.06 13.20
CA TYR A 101 12.21 52.68 13.35
C TYR A 101 11.61 52.56 14.75
N ASN A 102 12.31 51.90 15.69
CA ASN A 102 11.80 51.57 17.03
C ASN A 102 10.42 50.89 17.01
N SER A 103 10.20 50.04 15.99
CA SER A 103 8.92 49.38 15.74
C SER A 103 9.09 47.86 15.78
N PRO A 104 8.16 47.10 16.42
CA PRO A 104 8.15 45.64 16.36
C PRO A 104 7.63 45.09 15.03
N TYR A 105 7.12 45.97 14.16
CA TYR A 105 6.61 45.62 12.84
C TYR A 105 7.74 45.70 11.81
N TYR A 106 7.74 44.77 10.86
CA TYR A 106 8.70 44.77 9.76
C TYR A 106 8.01 44.51 8.42
N VAL A 107 8.71 44.72 7.32
CA VAL A 107 8.16 44.51 5.98
C VAL A 107 8.59 43.18 5.42
N LEU A 108 7.62 42.41 4.92
CA LEU A 108 7.84 41.16 4.17
C LEU A 108 6.94 41.18 2.94
N GLY A 109 7.52 41.03 1.76
CA GLY A 109 6.74 40.95 0.51
C GLY A 109 5.95 42.23 0.25
N ASN A 110 4.63 42.10 0.14
CA ASN A 110 3.70 43.18 -0.15
C ASN A 110 3.05 43.79 1.11
N GLY A 111 3.42 43.31 2.30
CA GLY A 111 2.75 43.66 3.55
C GLY A 111 3.68 43.93 4.73
N ILE A 112 3.05 44.09 5.89
CA ILE A 112 3.68 44.24 7.20
C ILE A 112 3.67 42.88 7.88
N ALA A 113 4.65 42.58 8.72
CA ALA A 113 4.79 41.31 9.39
C ALA A 113 5.05 41.49 10.89
N VAL A 114 4.66 40.48 11.68
CA VAL A 114 4.81 40.44 13.13
C VAL A 114 5.32 39.08 13.59
N ASN A 115 6.14 39.09 14.64
CA ASN A 115 6.79 37.88 15.17
C ASN A 115 6.36 37.51 16.59
N SER A 116 6.00 38.48 17.45
CA SER A 116 5.73 38.18 18.86
C SER A 116 4.44 37.39 19.04
N HIS A 117 4.42 36.52 20.05
CA HIS A 117 3.25 35.72 20.38
C HIS A 117 2.02 36.59 20.63
N GLN A 118 2.20 37.68 21.37
CA GLN A 118 1.14 38.65 21.69
C GLN A 118 0.53 39.28 20.44
N LEU A 119 1.34 39.79 19.50
CA LEU A 119 0.83 40.44 18.28
C LEU A 119 0.17 39.43 17.34
N VAL A 120 0.73 38.23 17.23
CA VAL A 120 0.14 37.14 16.43
C VAL A 120 -1.21 36.72 17.02
N LYS A 121 -1.33 36.53 18.33
CA LYS A 121 -2.60 36.28 19.02
C LYS A 121 -3.60 37.40 18.77
N ARG A 122 -3.17 38.66 18.92
CA ARG A 122 -4.01 39.84 18.71
C ARG A 122 -4.66 39.86 17.33
N TYR A 123 -3.89 39.59 16.27
CA TYR A 123 -4.40 39.67 14.89
C TYR A 123 -5.10 38.41 14.38
N LEU A 124 -4.81 37.24 14.95
CA LEU A 124 -5.47 35.99 14.55
C LEU A 124 -6.74 35.69 15.35
N GLN A 125 -6.84 36.15 16.61
CA GLN A 125 -7.91 35.75 17.53
C GLN A 125 -8.68 36.92 18.15
N GLU A 126 -7.99 37.98 18.60
CA GLU A 126 -8.62 39.07 19.38
C GLU A 126 -9.35 40.08 18.49
N ILE A 127 -8.72 40.46 17.37
CA ILE A 127 -9.33 41.30 16.34
C ILE A 127 -9.99 40.41 15.30
N ARG A 128 -11.17 40.81 14.80
CA ARG A 128 -11.85 40.09 13.72
C ARG A 128 -10.98 40.11 12.45
N PRO A 129 -10.49 38.96 11.97
CA PRO A 129 -9.59 38.94 10.84
C PRO A 129 -10.35 39.19 9.53
N ARG A 130 -9.85 40.12 8.72
CA ARG A 130 -10.18 40.22 7.30
C ARG A 130 -9.14 39.45 6.49
N LYS A 131 -9.55 38.82 5.39
CA LYS A 131 -8.66 38.10 4.48
C LYS A 131 -9.17 38.22 3.04
N ASP A 132 -8.26 38.09 2.09
CA ASP A 132 -8.54 37.98 0.66
C ASP A 132 -7.85 36.72 0.11
N TYR A 133 -7.87 36.50 -1.21
CA TYR A 133 -7.20 35.41 -1.94
C TYR A 133 -5.66 35.44 -1.81
N GLU A 134 -5.14 35.32 -0.59
CA GLU A 134 -3.72 35.42 -0.25
C GLU A 134 -3.24 34.22 0.57
N LEU A 135 -2.05 33.72 0.24
CA LEU A 135 -1.36 32.68 1.00
C LEU A 135 0.14 32.97 1.08
N LEU A 136 0.76 32.73 2.25
CA LEU A 136 2.22 32.85 2.44
C LEU A 136 2.88 34.18 2.02
N ALA A 137 2.13 35.29 2.11
CA ALA A 137 2.54 36.67 1.80
C ALA A 137 2.32 37.15 0.36
N TRP A 138 1.56 36.41 -0.45
CA TRP A 138 1.21 36.82 -1.81
C TRP A 138 -0.21 36.43 -2.19
N GLU A 139 -0.74 37.08 -3.24
CA GLU A 139 -1.95 36.63 -3.93
C GLU A 139 -1.76 35.22 -4.49
N VAL A 140 -2.80 34.38 -4.39
CA VAL A 140 -2.77 33.04 -4.98
C VAL A 140 -2.91 33.10 -6.50
N SER A 141 -2.64 31.99 -7.17
CA SER A 141 -2.83 31.90 -8.64
C SER A 141 -4.31 32.06 -9.04
N GLN A 142 -4.55 32.62 -10.22
CA GLN A 142 -5.91 32.70 -10.79
C GLN A 142 -6.51 31.31 -11.01
N SER A 143 -5.67 30.31 -11.29
CA SER A 143 -6.08 28.90 -11.32
C SER A 143 -6.74 28.48 -10.00
N LEU A 144 -6.14 28.80 -8.85
CA LEU A 144 -6.77 28.49 -7.56
C LEU A 144 -8.10 29.23 -7.36
N ILE A 145 -8.15 30.51 -7.74
CA ILE A 145 -9.39 31.32 -7.65
C ILE A 145 -10.50 30.73 -8.53
N THR A 146 -10.15 30.14 -9.68
CA THR A 146 -11.11 29.61 -10.67
C THR A 146 -11.53 28.16 -10.40
N PHE A 147 -10.78 27.39 -9.58
CA PHE A 147 -11.17 26.01 -9.23
C PHE A 147 -12.54 25.96 -8.52
N SER A 148 -12.85 26.96 -7.72
CA SER A 148 -14.18 27.14 -7.16
C SER A 148 -14.50 28.62 -7.00
N ASN A 149 -15.64 29.04 -7.56
CA ASN A 149 -16.24 30.36 -7.33
C ASN A 149 -16.62 30.59 -5.86
N PHE A 150 -16.51 29.53 -5.05
CA PHE A 150 -16.87 29.43 -3.65
C PHE A 150 -15.65 29.13 -2.76
N THR A 151 -14.44 29.52 -3.19
CA THR A 151 -13.18 29.32 -2.44
C THR A 151 -13.08 30.25 -1.23
N THR A 152 -13.96 30.05 -0.25
CA THR A 152 -14.26 30.99 0.83
C THR A 152 -13.41 30.81 2.08
N ILE A 153 -12.59 29.74 2.18
CA ILE A 153 -11.73 29.50 3.35
C ILE A 153 -10.66 30.58 3.56
N PHE A 154 -10.36 31.37 2.53
CA PHE A 154 -9.38 32.45 2.54
C PHE A 154 -9.99 33.85 2.73
N LEU A 155 -11.31 34.00 2.88
CA LEU A 155 -11.98 35.32 2.95
C LEU A 155 -12.43 35.68 4.38
N SER A 156 -12.96 36.87 4.66
CA SER A 156 -13.34 37.35 6.02
C SER A 156 -14.52 36.60 6.68
N THR A 157 -14.59 36.56 8.02
CA THR A 157 -15.61 35.82 8.79
C THR A 157 -17.04 36.35 8.68
N ASP A 158 -17.22 37.59 8.24
CA ASP A 158 -18.54 38.23 8.17
C ASP A 158 -19.23 38.11 6.80
N ASP A 159 -18.50 37.62 5.79
CA ASP A 159 -19.04 37.32 4.46
C ASP A 159 -20.01 36.11 4.51
N PRO A 160 -21.24 36.22 3.95
CA PRO A 160 -22.22 35.14 3.98
C PRO A 160 -21.76 33.83 3.33
N ASP A 161 -21.01 33.90 2.24
CA ASP A 161 -20.49 32.73 1.53
C ASP A 161 -19.36 32.07 2.34
N VAL A 162 -18.61 32.84 3.15
CA VAL A 162 -17.61 32.31 4.09
C VAL A 162 -18.22 31.57 5.25
N LYS A 163 -19.28 32.14 5.85
CA LYS A 163 -20.02 31.43 6.91
C LYS A 163 -20.56 30.11 6.37
N LEU A 164 -21.12 30.14 5.15
CA LEU A 164 -21.59 28.94 4.49
C LEU A 164 -20.47 27.92 4.23
N GLY A 165 -19.33 28.35 3.67
CA GLY A 165 -18.20 27.45 3.38
C GLY A 165 -17.63 26.82 4.65
N ARG A 166 -17.51 27.59 5.73
CA ARG A 166 -17.09 27.08 7.05
C ARG A 166 -18.11 26.06 7.59
N THR A 167 -19.40 26.33 7.47
CA THR A 167 -20.45 25.35 7.85
C THR A 167 -20.33 24.08 7.03
N ILE A 168 -20.18 24.17 5.70
CA ILE A 168 -20.00 23.01 4.81
C ILE A 168 -18.80 22.17 5.24
N VAL A 169 -17.63 22.78 5.47
CA VAL A 169 -16.42 22.05 5.90
C VAL A 169 -16.61 21.39 7.26
N PHE A 170 -17.25 22.06 8.22
CA PHE A 170 -17.52 21.46 9.53
C PHE A 170 -18.47 20.27 9.43
N GLN A 171 -19.57 20.39 8.66
CA GLN A 171 -20.51 19.28 8.47
C GLN A 171 -19.85 18.12 7.74
N TRP A 172 -19.02 18.41 6.73
CA TRP A 172 -18.23 17.40 6.03
C TRP A 172 -17.31 16.63 6.98
N LEU A 173 -16.46 17.32 7.76
CA LEU A 173 -15.53 16.70 8.71
C LEU A 173 -16.24 15.91 9.82
N HIS A 174 -17.37 16.40 10.33
CA HIS A 174 -18.12 15.72 11.39
C HIS A 174 -18.90 14.50 10.90
N ALA A 175 -19.12 14.38 9.58
CA ALA A 175 -19.85 13.28 8.96
C ALA A 175 -18.92 12.25 8.29
N PHE A 176 -17.62 12.27 8.62
CA PHE A 176 -16.69 11.23 8.18
C PHE A 176 -17.21 9.85 8.62
N PRO A 177 -17.41 8.90 7.69
CA PRO A 177 -17.94 7.57 8.02
C PRO A 177 -17.01 6.78 8.95
N HIS A 178 -15.72 7.11 8.94
CA HIS A 178 -14.68 6.43 9.71
C HIS A 178 -13.97 7.43 10.62
N ASN A 179 -13.51 6.94 11.77
CA ASN A 179 -12.72 7.73 12.72
C ASN A 179 -11.56 6.88 13.24
N LEU A 180 -10.46 7.56 13.60
CA LEU A 180 -9.29 6.94 14.22
C LEU A 180 -9.46 6.80 15.74
N GLN A 181 -10.40 7.53 16.32
CA GLN A 181 -10.73 7.48 17.75
C GLN A 181 -11.77 6.39 18.04
N ASN A 182 -11.76 5.83 19.25
CA ASN A 182 -12.66 4.75 19.73
C ASN A 182 -12.35 3.32 19.26
N GLY A 183 -11.13 3.04 18.77
CA GLY A 183 -10.75 1.66 18.45
C GLY A 183 -11.69 1.00 17.43
N ASN A 184 -12.21 1.77 16.47
CA ASN A 184 -13.03 1.24 15.38
C ASN A 184 -12.17 0.27 14.55
N PHE A 185 -12.25 -0.99 14.94
CA PHE A 185 -11.50 -2.10 14.40
C PHE A 185 -11.60 -2.18 12.88
N GLU A 186 -12.79 -1.97 12.33
CA GLU A 186 -13.01 -2.02 10.89
C GLU A 186 -12.20 -0.93 10.16
N THR A 187 -12.17 0.29 10.72
CA THR A 187 -11.36 1.40 10.20
C THR A 187 -9.86 1.08 10.26
N ASN A 188 -9.39 0.58 11.39
CA ASN A 188 -7.97 0.25 11.57
C ASN A 188 -7.54 -0.93 10.68
N SER A 189 -8.38 -1.95 10.54
CA SER A 189 -8.11 -3.14 9.72
C SER A 189 -8.00 -2.79 8.23
N GLN A 190 -8.93 -1.95 7.73
CA GLN A 190 -8.90 -1.48 6.35
C GLN A 190 -7.68 -0.59 6.08
N LEU A 191 -7.37 0.35 6.98
CA LEU A 191 -6.20 1.21 6.86
C LEU A 191 -4.87 0.42 6.95
N ALA A 192 -4.80 -0.62 7.80
CA ALA A 192 -3.63 -1.48 7.91
C ALA A 192 -3.35 -2.28 6.62
N ARG A 193 -4.37 -2.51 5.79
CA ARG A 193 -4.23 -3.08 4.44
C ARG A 193 -3.74 -2.06 3.42
N ILE A 194 -4.27 -0.84 3.50
CA ILE A 194 -4.02 0.27 2.55
C ILE A 194 -2.60 0.84 2.74
N LEU A 195 -2.11 0.86 3.98
CA LEU A 195 -0.82 1.42 4.34
C LEU A 195 0.29 0.36 4.44
N PRO A 196 1.51 0.68 3.98
CA PRO A 196 2.65 -0.21 4.10
C PRO A 196 2.92 -0.58 5.57
N ARG A 197 3.48 -1.77 5.78
CA ARG A 197 3.85 -2.29 7.09
C ARG A 197 5.06 -1.55 7.66
N GLN A 198 5.28 -1.70 8.96
CA GLN A 198 6.46 -1.22 9.66
C GLN A 198 7.72 -1.66 8.90
N MET A 199 8.57 -0.69 8.57
CA MET A 199 9.78 -0.91 7.77
C MET A 199 11.02 -0.88 8.67
N ASN A 200 12.00 -1.71 8.35
CA ASN A 200 13.30 -1.71 9.03
C ASN A 200 14.17 -0.48 8.70
N GLU A 201 13.76 0.28 7.69
CA GLU A 201 14.41 1.50 7.24
C GLU A 201 13.42 2.66 7.27
N LYS A 202 13.95 3.88 7.45
CA LYS A 202 13.14 5.09 7.51
C LYS A 202 12.37 5.27 6.19
N PRO A 203 11.04 5.51 6.21
CA PRO A 203 10.29 5.78 4.99
C PRO A 203 10.80 7.04 4.28
N THR A 204 10.69 7.06 2.95
CA THR A 204 10.88 8.29 2.18
C THR A 204 9.71 9.24 2.43
N ALA A 205 9.92 10.55 2.21
CA ALA A 205 8.87 11.54 2.36
C ALA A 205 7.63 11.22 1.49
N ASP A 206 7.83 10.66 0.30
CA ASP A 206 6.75 10.30 -0.63
C ASP A 206 5.84 9.21 -0.07
N VAL A 207 6.41 8.20 0.60
CA VAL A 207 5.65 7.14 1.26
C VAL A 207 4.80 7.72 2.39
N VAL A 208 5.35 8.65 3.16
CA VAL A 208 4.61 9.34 4.23
C VAL A 208 3.50 10.22 3.66
N TYR A 209 3.79 10.99 2.60
CA TYR A 209 2.80 11.83 1.93
C TYR A 209 1.64 11.01 1.39
N GLN A 210 1.94 9.91 0.70
CA GLN A 210 0.93 8.97 0.24
C GLN A 210 0.09 8.43 1.39
N SER A 211 0.74 7.99 2.47
CA SER A 211 0.04 7.42 3.63
C SER A 211 -0.95 8.41 4.24
N VAL A 212 -0.55 9.68 4.38
CA VAL A 212 -1.45 10.74 4.87
C VAL A 212 -2.61 10.99 3.91
N GLY A 213 -2.36 11.05 2.60
CA GLY A 213 -3.40 11.25 1.60
C GLY A 213 -4.42 10.12 1.55
N GLU A 214 -3.95 8.88 1.63
CA GLU A 214 -4.79 7.68 1.69
C GLU A 214 -5.64 7.64 2.95
N VAL A 215 -5.05 7.87 4.13
CA VAL A 215 -5.81 7.91 5.39
C VAL A 215 -6.87 9.00 5.35
N LEU A 216 -6.53 10.23 4.95
CA LEU A 216 -7.49 11.32 4.91
C LEU A 216 -8.63 11.06 3.91
N PHE A 217 -8.31 10.52 2.74
CA PHE A 217 -9.32 10.22 1.72
C PHE A 217 -10.24 9.08 2.18
N PHE A 218 -9.67 8.02 2.76
CA PHE A 218 -10.41 6.91 3.33
C PHE A 218 -11.34 7.38 4.46
N LEU A 219 -10.84 8.19 5.41
CA LEU A 219 -11.68 8.72 6.48
C LEU A 219 -12.84 9.56 5.95
N ALA A 220 -12.60 10.33 4.88
CA ALA A 220 -13.61 11.19 4.28
C ALA A 220 -14.66 10.45 3.45
N THR A 221 -14.34 9.28 2.88
CA THR A 221 -15.18 8.65 1.84
C THR A 221 -15.48 7.16 2.08
N GLY A 222 -14.69 6.47 2.90
CA GLY A 222 -14.62 5.01 2.96
C GLY A 222 -13.94 4.36 1.74
N GLY A 223 -13.44 5.18 0.81
CA GLY A 223 -12.87 4.76 -0.46
C GLY A 223 -11.35 4.82 -0.50
N GLU A 224 -10.80 4.48 -1.66
CA GLU A 224 -9.36 4.46 -1.92
C GLU A 224 -8.99 5.35 -3.12
N LEU A 225 -7.80 5.92 -3.09
CA LEU A 225 -7.24 6.63 -4.24
C LEU A 225 -6.72 5.61 -5.27
N THR A 226 -6.83 5.92 -6.56
CA THR A 226 -6.10 5.22 -7.62
C THR A 226 -4.63 5.62 -7.63
N LYS A 227 -3.79 4.89 -8.35
CA LYS A 227 -2.37 5.19 -8.56
C LYS A 227 -2.13 6.60 -9.11
N ASP A 228 -2.94 7.02 -10.08
CA ASP A 228 -2.82 8.35 -10.69
C ASP A 228 -3.26 9.47 -9.71
N GLU A 229 -4.24 9.18 -8.85
CA GLU A 229 -4.71 10.11 -7.83
C GLU A 229 -3.77 10.21 -6.62
N ARG A 230 -3.14 9.11 -6.20
CA ARG A 230 -2.01 9.13 -5.26
C ARG A 230 -0.89 10.03 -5.78
N ALA A 231 -0.52 9.86 -7.05
CA ALA A 231 0.49 10.70 -7.69
C ALA A 231 0.05 12.17 -7.73
N ALA A 232 -1.23 12.45 -8.01
CA ALA A 232 -1.80 13.79 -7.96
C ALA A 232 -1.74 14.40 -6.56
N PHE A 233 -2.04 13.63 -5.51
CA PHE A 233 -1.92 14.06 -4.12
C PHE A 233 -0.47 14.40 -3.74
N ILE A 234 0.47 13.49 -4.01
CA ILE A 234 1.90 13.70 -3.74
C ILE A 234 2.41 14.93 -4.50
N GLU A 235 1.98 15.11 -5.75
CA GLU A 235 2.29 16.29 -6.53
C GLU A 235 1.75 17.55 -5.85
N GLY A 236 0.50 17.55 -5.37
CA GLY A 236 -0.09 18.66 -4.62
C GLY A 236 0.71 19.03 -3.35
N VAL A 237 1.25 18.04 -2.64
CA VAL A 237 2.11 18.26 -1.46
C VAL A 237 3.46 18.88 -1.84
N LYS A 238 4.06 18.41 -2.94
CA LYS A 238 5.40 18.82 -3.41
C LYS A 238 5.40 20.15 -4.18
N ASN A 239 4.30 20.49 -4.83
CA ASN A 239 4.20 21.59 -5.77
C ASN A 239 3.37 22.74 -5.19
N PRO A 240 3.99 23.70 -4.48
CA PRO A 240 3.29 24.84 -3.89
C PRO A 240 2.85 25.89 -4.91
N MET A 241 2.94 25.65 -6.22
CA MET A 241 2.76 26.71 -7.24
C MET A 241 1.33 27.25 -7.30
N ILE A 242 0.33 26.52 -6.80
CA ILE A 242 -1.04 27.03 -6.62
C ILE A 242 -1.09 28.22 -5.63
N PHE A 243 -0.14 28.29 -4.70
CA PHE A 243 -0.04 29.32 -3.67
C PHE A 243 0.72 30.57 -4.12
N PHE A 244 1.32 30.56 -5.31
CA PHE A 244 2.06 31.71 -5.82
C PHE A 244 1.29 32.47 -6.91
N PRO A 245 1.52 33.79 -7.05
CA PRO A 245 0.88 34.61 -8.07
C PRO A 245 1.18 34.14 -9.51
N ASN A 246 0.27 34.46 -10.43
CA ASN A 246 0.43 34.15 -11.86
C ASN A 246 1.74 34.67 -12.45
N TRP A 247 2.13 35.90 -12.13
CA TRP A 247 3.35 36.50 -12.67
C TRP A 247 4.59 35.69 -12.27
N PHE A 248 4.58 35.11 -11.07
CA PHE A 248 5.68 34.33 -10.55
C PHE A 248 5.73 32.95 -11.22
N ASN A 249 4.58 32.28 -11.29
CA ASN A 249 4.45 31.02 -12.00
C ASN A 249 4.93 31.16 -13.46
N PHE A 250 4.49 32.23 -14.14
CA PHE A 250 4.91 32.58 -15.50
C PHE A 250 6.43 32.73 -15.65
N LEU A 251 7.12 33.36 -14.68
CA LEU A 251 8.57 33.57 -14.76
C LEU A 251 9.38 32.27 -14.67
N LEU A 252 8.92 31.26 -13.90
CA LEU A 252 9.65 30.01 -13.72
C LEU A 252 9.43 29.02 -14.86
N ASN A 253 8.19 28.55 -15.03
CA ASN A 253 7.84 27.54 -16.05
C ASN A 253 6.36 27.64 -16.48
N GLY A 254 5.71 28.77 -16.15
CA GLY A 254 4.37 29.20 -16.53
C GLY A 254 3.33 28.10 -16.66
N HIS A 255 2.75 28.02 -17.87
CA HIS A 255 1.67 27.10 -18.24
C HIS A 255 1.97 25.62 -17.98
N SER A 256 3.23 25.21 -17.85
CA SER A 256 3.54 23.80 -17.55
C SER A 256 3.17 23.47 -16.10
N LEU A 257 3.48 24.35 -15.15
CA LEU A 257 3.20 24.13 -13.73
C LEU A 257 1.71 24.28 -13.43
N GLU A 258 1.08 25.27 -14.05
CA GLU A 258 -0.35 25.51 -13.94
C GLU A 258 -1.17 24.33 -14.49
N ARG A 259 -0.83 23.80 -15.67
CA ARG A 259 -1.47 22.59 -16.22
C ARG A 259 -1.26 21.37 -15.35
N LYS A 260 -0.10 21.25 -14.70
CA LYS A 260 0.18 20.12 -13.79
C LYS A 260 -0.72 20.19 -12.56
N ASN A 261 -0.86 21.36 -11.94
CA ASN A 261 -1.74 21.56 -10.80
C ASN A 261 -3.22 21.35 -11.15
N LEU A 262 -3.65 21.86 -12.31
CA LEU A 262 -5.01 21.66 -12.81
C LEU A 262 -5.32 20.17 -13.02
N ARG A 263 -4.37 19.40 -13.58
CA ARG A 263 -4.50 17.94 -13.73
C ARG A 263 -4.61 17.25 -12.38
N SER A 264 -3.75 17.59 -11.41
CA SER A 264 -3.83 17.01 -10.07
C SER A 264 -5.15 17.33 -9.38
N TYR A 265 -5.63 18.56 -9.50
CA TYR A 265 -6.93 18.97 -8.98
C TYR A 265 -8.07 18.17 -9.59
N TYR A 266 -8.13 18.04 -10.92
CA TYR A 266 -9.20 17.29 -11.58
C TYR A 266 -9.15 15.80 -11.27
N ALA A 267 -7.96 15.21 -11.12
CA ALA A 267 -7.83 13.82 -10.68
C ALA A 267 -8.45 13.63 -9.29
N LEU A 268 -8.14 14.52 -8.33
CA LEU A 268 -8.72 14.46 -6.99
C LEU A 268 -10.23 14.81 -6.97
N LEU A 269 -10.68 15.69 -7.86
CA LEU A 269 -12.11 15.99 -8.02
C LEU A 269 -12.87 14.74 -8.50
N GLN A 270 -12.31 14.02 -9.47
CA GLN A 270 -12.86 12.75 -9.93
C GLN A 270 -12.86 11.69 -8.83
N ALA A 271 -11.81 11.67 -7.99
CA ALA A 271 -11.77 10.82 -6.80
C ALA A 271 -12.97 11.05 -5.89
N PHE A 272 -13.23 12.31 -5.49
CA PHE A 272 -14.39 12.63 -4.65
C PHE A 272 -15.73 12.39 -5.35
N ALA A 273 -15.82 12.64 -6.66
CA ALA A 273 -17.03 12.41 -7.44
C ALA A 273 -17.48 10.93 -7.41
N ARG A 274 -16.53 9.98 -7.36
CA ARG A 274 -16.86 8.54 -7.24
C ARG A 274 -17.64 8.20 -5.96
N TYR A 275 -17.49 9.00 -4.92
CA TYR A 275 -18.06 8.73 -3.60
C TYR A 275 -19.12 9.78 -3.20
N GLU A 276 -19.76 10.45 -4.17
CA GLU A 276 -20.73 11.53 -3.90
C GLU A 276 -21.90 11.10 -3.00
N ASN A 277 -22.26 9.83 -3.01
CA ASN A 277 -23.32 9.24 -2.17
C ASN A 277 -22.87 8.95 -0.73
N GLY A 278 -21.58 9.14 -0.41
CA GLY A 278 -21.03 8.92 0.92
C GLY A 278 -21.53 9.92 1.95
N PRO A 279 -21.63 9.55 3.24
CA PRO A 279 -22.28 10.35 4.27
C PRO A 279 -21.63 11.72 4.48
N ALA A 280 -20.30 11.81 4.36
CA ALA A 280 -19.59 13.08 4.50
C ALA A 280 -19.98 14.07 3.39
N LEU A 281 -19.98 13.63 2.13
CA LEU A 281 -20.34 14.49 1.00
C LEU A 281 -21.83 14.83 1.01
N GLN A 282 -22.70 13.89 1.39
CA GLN A 282 -24.13 14.17 1.57
C GLN A 282 -24.38 15.21 2.68
N ALA A 283 -23.67 15.15 3.80
CA ALA A 283 -23.76 16.16 4.85
C ALA A 283 -23.28 17.55 4.35
N ALA A 284 -22.25 17.59 3.51
CA ALA A 284 -21.78 18.81 2.89
C ALA A 284 -22.80 19.40 1.90
N PHE A 285 -23.44 18.56 1.07
CA PHE A 285 -24.51 18.97 0.16
C PHE A 285 -25.73 19.49 0.92
N ALA A 286 -26.14 18.79 1.98
CA ALA A 286 -27.22 19.24 2.86
C ALA A 286 -26.91 20.58 3.53
N ALA A 287 -25.66 20.82 3.95
CA ALA A 287 -25.24 22.10 4.50
C ALA A 287 -25.31 23.26 3.50
N ALA A 288 -25.22 22.94 2.19
CA ALA A 288 -25.27 23.89 1.08
C ALA A 288 -26.66 24.02 0.45
N GLU A 289 -27.66 23.27 0.92
CA GLU A 289 -28.94 23.09 0.26
C GLU A 289 -29.59 24.45 -0.10
N LYS A 290 -30.07 24.56 -1.35
CA LYS A 290 -30.70 25.76 -1.94
C LYS A 290 -29.80 27.00 -2.09
N LYS A 291 -28.52 26.92 -1.69
CA LYS A 291 -27.56 28.05 -1.79
C LYS A 291 -26.46 27.82 -2.82
N LYS A 292 -25.98 26.59 -2.99
CA LYS A 292 -24.97 26.20 -3.99
C LYS A 292 -25.33 24.84 -4.61
N SER A 293 -24.88 24.59 -5.82
CA SER A 293 -25.05 23.29 -6.49
C SER A 293 -24.13 22.21 -5.90
N HIS A 294 -24.47 20.93 -6.08
CA HIS A 294 -23.62 19.81 -5.65
C HIS A 294 -22.23 19.89 -6.31
N GLU A 295 -22.18 20.23 -7.61
CA GLU A 295 -20.93 20.39 -8.35
C GLU A 295 -20.03 21.47 -7.74
N GLU A 296 -20.58 22.63 -7.34
CA GLU A 296 -19.82 23.69 -6.70
C GLU A 296 -19.29 23.30 -5.31
N VAL A 297 -20.09 22.56 -4.53
CA VAL A 297 -19.68 22.03 -3.21
C VAL A 297 -18.55 21.02 -3.37
N LEU A 298 -18.67 20.11 -4.35
CA LEU A 298 -17.66 19.10 -4.63
C LEU A 298 -16.33 19.74 -5.07
N LYS A 299 -16.39 20.73 -5.97
CA LYS A 299 -15.24 21.53 -6.37
C LYS A 299 -14.59 22.22 -5.19
N PHE A 300 -15.39 22.81 -4.30
CA PHE A 300 -14.93 23.49 -3.09
C PHE A 300 -14.23 22.53 -2.12
N LEU A 301 -14.84 21.39 -1.78
CA LEU A 301 -14.23 20.41 -0.88
C LEU A 301 -12.94 19.82 -1.44
N THR A 302 -12.87 19.62 -2.76
CA THR A 302 -11.63 19.19 -3.42
C THR A 302 -10.52 20.25 -3.23
N VAL A 303 -10.84 21.55 -3.32
CA VAL A 303 -9.87 22.62 -3.02
C VAL A 303 -9.42 22.56 -1.55
N VAL A 304 -10.36 22.36 -0.62
CA VAL A 304 -10.06 22.21 0.81
C VAL A 304 -9.12 21.04 1.05
N PHE A 305 -9.37 19.89 0.43
CA PHE A 305 -8.51 18.71 0.51
C PHE A 305 -7.12 18.97 -0.09
N CYS A 306 -7.04 19.57 -1.28
CA CYS A 306 -5.77 19.89 -1.93
C CYS A 306 -4.90 20.87 -1.13
N ILE A 307 -5.48 21.78 -0.34
CA ILE A 307 -4.73 22.83 0.37
C ILE A 307 -4.56 22.54 1.86
N ALA A 308 -5.64 22.25 2.58
CA ALA A 308 -5.60 22.02 4.01
C ALA A 308 -5.34 20.54 4.32
N GLY A 309 -5.92 19.64 3.51
CA GLY A 309 -5.78 18.19 3.67
C GLY A 309 -4.45 17.63 3.14
N SER A 310 -3.77 18.30 2.20
CA SER A 310 -2.55 17.72 1.59
C SER A 310 -1.24 18.18 2.24
N PRO A 311 -0.76 19.43 2.11
CA PRO A 311 0.65 19.73 2.33
C PRO A 311 1.00 19.83 3.81
N ALA A 312 0.11 20.38 4.63
CA ALA A 312 0.35 20.62 6.06
C ALA A 312 0.43 19.30 6.87
N PRO A 313 -0.62 18.44 6.91
CA PRO A 313 -0.55 17.19 7.66
C PRO A 313 0.54 16.25 7.12
N ALA A 314 0.72 16.18 5.79
CA ALA A 314 1.75 15.35 5.18
C ALA A 314 3.17 15.76 5.57
N LYS A 315 3.47 17.07 5.58
CA LYS A 315 4.79 17.59 6.02
C LYS A 315 4.99 17.45 7.52
N LEU A 316 3.94 17.63 8.33
CA LEU A 316 3.99 17.39 9.78
C LEU A 316 4.31 15.92 10.08
N ALA A 317 3.67 14.97 9.40
CA ALA A 317 3.97 13.55 9.57
C ALA A 317 5.42 13.21 9.20
N VAL A 318 5.96 13.78 8.12
CA VAL A 318 7.39 13.62 7.79
C VAL A 318 8.27 14.17 8.90
N THR A 319 7.98 15.35 9.44
CA THR A 319 8.75 15.91 10.56
C THR A 319 8.74 15.00 11.79
N VAL A 320 7.58 14.46 12.15
CA VAL A 320 7.43 13.55 13.30
C VAL A 320 8.27 12.29 13.09
N ILE A 321 8.18 11.68 11.90
CA ILE A 321 8.96 10.49 11.54
C ILE A 321 10.47 10.81 11.49
N ASP A 322 10.87 11.94 10.91
CA ASP A 322 12.25 12.38 10.89
C ASP A 322 12.84 12.48 12.30
N ARG A 323 12.06 12.97 13.26
CA ARG A 323 12.45 13.10 14.66
C ARG A 323 12.50 11.74 15.36
N LEU A 324 11.49 10.90 15.18
CA LEU A 324 11.47 9.53 15.71
C LEU A 324 12.71 8.73 15.28
N TRP A 325 13.15 8.89 14.03
CA TRP A 325 14.29 8.16 13.48
C TRP A 325 15.66 8.79 13.79
N ALA A 326 15.71 10.02 14.29
CA ALA A 326 16.96 10.71 14.63
C ALA A 326 17.60 10.21 15.94
N ASP A 327 16.78 9.92 16.95
CA ASP A 327 17.18 9.34 18.24
C ASP A 327 16.09 8.35 18.67
N LYS A 328 16.17 7.12 18.13
CA LYS A 328 15.11 6.11 18.20
C LYS A 328 14.71 5.78 19.64
N GLU A 329 15.69 5.51 20.50
CA GLU A 329 15.48 5.14 21.90
C GLU A 329 14.74 6.23 22.68
N LYS A 330 15.23 7.47 22.59
CA LYS A 330 14.62 8.58 23.32
C LYS A 330 13.25 8.95 22.76
N ASN A 331 13.16 9.15 21.44
CA ASN A 331 11.99 9.77 20.83
C ASN A 331 10.81 8.81 20.70
N VAL A 332 11.05 7.50 20.53
CA VAL A 332 9.95 6.50 20.57
C VAL A 332 9.32 6.45 21.96
N ARG A 333 10.12 6.48 23.03
CA ARG A 333 9.60 6.49 24.41
C ARG A 333 8.80 7.77 24.70
N LEU A 334 9.31 8.93 24.28
CA LEU A 334 8.58 10.20 24.40
C LEU A 334 7.27 10.20 23.60
N PHE A 335 7.28 9.64 22.39
CA PHE A 335 6.10 9.52 21.56
C PHE A 335 5.07 8.58 22.18
N LYS A 336 5.45 7.36 22.58
CA LYS A 336 4.56 6.40 23.25
C LYS A 336 3.91 6.98 24.51
N LYS A 337 4.64 7.80 25.28
CA LYS A 337 4.13 8.44 26.50
C LYS A 337 2.96 9.40 26.22
N ASN A 338 3.08 10.25 25.19
CA ASN A 338 2.03 11.16 24.77
C ASN A 338 2.21 11.57 23.30
N PRO A 339 1.59 10.82 22.34
CA PRO A 339 1.76 11.09 20.92
C PRO A 339 1.30 12.49 20.51
N HIS A 340 0.18 12.96 21.06
CA HIS A 340 -0.40 14.27 20.75
C HIS A 340 0.58 15.40 21.11
N ASN A 341 1.16 15.37 22.31
CA ASN A 341 2.12 16.38 22.74
C ASN A 341 3.41 16.33 21.90
N PHE A 342 3.89 15.14 21.56
CA PHE A 342 5.04 14.97 20.68
C PHE A 342 4.80 15.61 19.31
N ILE A 343 3.62 15.38 18.72
CA ILE A 343 3.22 15.92 17.42
C ILE A 343 3.07 17.44 17.49
N LYS A 344 2.40 17.96 18.52
CA LYS A 344 2.25 19.41 18.76
C LYS A 344 3.60 20.11 18.89
N GLU A 345 4.53 19.51 19.62
CA GLU A 345 5.88 20.07 19.78
C GLU A 345 6.67 20.02 18.47
N CYS A 346 6.48 18.99 17.64
CA CYS A 346 7.00 18.99 16.27
C CYS A 346 6.40 20.13 15.45
N ALA A 347 5.08 20.33 15.50
CA ALA A 347 4.42 21.41 14.77
C ALA A 347 4.83 22.81 15.25
N ARG A 348 5.18 22.96 16.54
CA ARG A 348 5.68 24.20 17.14
C ARG A 348 7.05 24.60 16.57
N LEU A 349 7.97 23.65 16.48
CA LEU A 349 9.35 23.90 16.05
C LEU A 349 9.52 23.90 14.53
N ASP A 350 8.77 23.06 13.83
CA ASP A 350 8.98 22.79 12.41
C ASP A 350 8.02 23.58 11.51
N LYS A 351 8.50 23.93 10.32
CA LYS A 351 7.87 24.87 9.39
C LYS A 351 6.72 24.26 8.57
N VAL A 352 5.67 23.76 9.24
CA VAL A 352 4.49 23.22 8.54
C VAL A 352 3.70 24.35 7.86
N VAL A 353 3.35 25.38 8.63
CA VAL A 353 2.75 26.63 8.14
C VAL A 353 3.53 27.80 8.77
N PRO A 354 4.47 28.41 8.02
CA PRO A 354 5.38 29.40 8.61
C PRO A 354 4.71 30.73 8.94
N THR A 355 3.74 31.15 8.13
CA THR A 355 3.05 32.43 8.26
C THR A 355 1.57 32.29 7.92
N VAL A 356 0.74 33.10 8.58
CA VAL A 356 -0.69 33.23 8.29
C VAL A 356 -1.00 34.70 8.06
N ASN A 357 -1.72 35.00 6.98
CA ASN A 357 -2.04 36.38 6.62
C ASN A 357 -3.44 36.79 7.08
N VAL A 358 -3.55 38.05 7.46
CA VAL A 358 -4.79 38.82 7.60
C VAL A 358 -4.63 40.18 6.92
N LEU A 359 -5.72 40.88 6.64
CA LEU A 359 -5.69 42.23 6.07
C LEU A 359 -5.84 43.27 7.18
N ALA A 360 -5.12 44.38 7.05
CA ALA A 360 -5.26 45.53 7.94
C ALA A 360 -6.67 46.14 7.84
N THR A 361 -7.38 46.17 8.97
CA THR A 361 -8.55 47.02 9.19
C THR A 361 -8.09 48.45 9.52
N ASP A 362 -9.02 49.42 9.56
CA ASP A 362 -8.70 50.78 10.00
C ASP A 362 -8.05 50.81 11.40
N GLU A 363 -8.52 49.94 12.31
CA GLU A 363 -7.95 49.77 13.65
C GLU A 363 -6.50 49.26 13.59
N ILE A 364 -6.26 48.19 12.83
CA ILE A 364 -4.91 47.61 12.68
C ILE A 364 -3.97 48.60 11.98
N ALA A 365 -4.44 49.28 10.93
CA ALA A 365 -3.65 50.27 10.21
C ALA A 365 -3.25 51.45 11.10
N ALA A 366 -4.17 51.92 11.96
CA ALA A 366 -3.88 52.96 12.95
C ALA A 366 -2.90 52.48 14.02
N GLU A 367 -3.07 51.26 14.54
CA GLU A 367 -2.17 50.66 15.53
C GLU A 367 -0.74 50.54 15.00
N ILE A 368 -0.58 50.06 13.76
CA ILE A 368 0.72 49.95 13.10
C ILE A 368 1.31 51.34 12.86
N GLY A 369 0.53 52.29 12.32
CA GLY A 369 0.99 53.66 12.06
C GLY A 369 1.52 54.34 13.32
N ASN A 370 0.82 54.19 14.45
CA ASN A 370 1.22 54.75 15.74
C ASN A 370 2.52 54.14 16.30
N SER A 371 2.94 52.96 15.82
CA SER A 371 4.18 52.32 16.26
C SER A 371 5.45 52.93 15.66
N PHE A 372 5.35 53.62 14.51
CA PHE A 372 6.49 54.24 13.82
C PHE A 372 6.77 55.66 14.36
N GLN A 373 6.94 55.79 15.69
CA GLN A 373 6.96 57.03 16.49
C GLN A 373 8.07 58.06 16.14
N SER A 374 8.04 58.61 14.93
CA SER A 374 8.83 59.76 14.44
C SER A 374 8.66 60.01 12.93
N GLN A 375 7.90 59.16 12.21
CA GLN A 375 7.69 59.26 10.76
C GLN A 375 6.19 59.21 10.46
N ASP A 376 5.70 60.10 9.58
CA ASP A 376 4.30 60.11 9.10
C ASP A 376 4.07 58.94 8.12
N ILE A 377 4.13 57.71 8.64
CA ILE A 377 3.92 56.47 7.90
C ILE A 377 2.45 56.08 8.03
N LYS A 378 1.73 56.21 6.92
CA LYS A 378 0.33 55.77 6.81
C LYS A 378 0.24 54.43 6.08
N ILE A 379 -0.20 53.39 6.78
CA ILE A 379 -0.49 52.08 6.21
C ILE A 379 -1.90 52.09 5.59
N PRO A 380 -2.06 51.75 4.29
CA PRO A 380 -3.38 51.65 3.68
C PRO A 380 -4.24 50.53 4.28
N GLU A 381 -5.56 50.72 4.31
CA GLU A 381 -6.52 49.62 4.56
C GLU A 381 -6.29 48.49 3.53
N ASN A 382 -6.54 47.25 3.94
CA ASN A 382 -6.28 46.04 3.14
C ASN A 382 -4.82 45.77 2.83
N THR A 383 -3.88 46.40 3.56
CA THR A 383 -2.48 45.97 3.53
C THR A 383 -2.35 44.59 4.20
N PRO A 384 -1.67 43.61 3.59
CA PRO A 384 -1.47 42.30 4.21
C PRO A 384 -0.62 42.40 5.48
N ILE A 385 -1.03 41.66 6.50
CA ILE A 385 -0.37 41.49 7.79
C ILE A 385 0.04 40.03 7.93
N HIS A 386 1.34 39.76 7.86
CA HIS A 386 1.93 38.44 7.93
C HIS A 386 2.24 38.07 9.39
N CYS A 387 1.43 37.19 9.96
CA CYS A 387 1.65 36.67 11.30
C CYS A 387 2.63 35.49 11.23
N SER A 388 3.85 35.66 11.73
CA SER A 388 4.87 34.60 11.76
C SER A 388 4.58 33.60 12.88
N LEU A 389 4.01 32.45 12.52
CA LEU A 389 3.75 31.37 13.47
C LEU A 389 5.06 30.77 13.98
N VAL A 390 6.08 30.64 13.11
CA VAL A 390 7.37 30.04 13.48
C VAL A 390 8.19 30.89 14.45
N ASN A 391 7.97 32.21 14.49
CA ASN A 391 8.59 33.09 15.49
C ASN A 391 7.73 33.20 16.74
N ALA A 392 6.41 33.31 16.62
CA ALA A 392 5.51 33.38 17.77
C ALA A 392 5.63 32.15 18.67
N ASN A 393 5.78 30.97 18.06
CA ASN A 393 6.00 29.70 18.75
C ASN A 393 7.43 29.54 19.32
N ARG A 394 8.31 30.53 19.12
CA ARG A 394 9.66 30.61 19.67
C ARG A 394 9.89 31.88 20.49
N ASP A 395 8.82 32.59 20.84
CA ASP A 395 8.91 33.82 21.63
C ASP A 395 9.37 33.49 23.06
N GLU A 396 10.58 33.95 23.43
CA GLU A 396 11.20 33.73 24.74
C GLU A 396 10.36 34.28 25.91
N THR A 397 9.45 35.22 25.65
CA THR A 397 8.54 35.75 26.68
C THR A 397 7.43 34.77 27.05
N VAL A 398 7.17 33.77 26.20
CA VAL A 398 6.12 32.76 26.39
C VAL A 398 6.70 31.38 26.62
N PHE A 399 7.76 31.04 25.87
CA PHE A 399 8.35 29.70 25.84
C PHE A 399 9.74 29.69 26.47
N GLN A 400 9.93 28.88 27.53
CA GLN A 400 11.25 28.63 28.09
C GLN A 400 12.08 27.74 27.15
N ASN A 401 13.34 28.08 26.91
CA ASN A 401 14.21 27.38 25.94
C ASN A 401 13.50 27.12 24.59
N PRO A 402 13.09 28.17 23.86
CA PRO A 402 12.14 28.07 22.75
C PRO A 402 12.60 27.18 21.60
N ASP A 403 13.91 26.98 21.44
CA ASP A 403 14.48 26.15 20.37
C ASP A 403 14.70 24.67 20.76
N GLU A 404 14.52 24.31 22.03
CA GLU A 404 14.62 22.92 22.49
C GLU A 404 13.34 22.14 22.18
N PHE A 405 13.49 20.88 21.77
CA PHE A 405 12.37 19.94 21.58
C PHE A 405 11.99 19.30 22.91
N LEU A 406 10.86 19.72 23.47
CA LEU A 406 10.37 19.28 24.79
C LEU A 406 8.87 18.96 24.71
N PRO A 407 8.48 17.72 24.36
CA PRO A 407 7.07 17.32 24.27
C PRO A 407 6.27 17.52 25.57
N ASP A 408 6.91 17.34 26.72
CA ASP A 408 6.25 17.45 28.04
C ASP A 408 6.30 18.88 28.62
N ARG A 409 6.59 19.89 27.80
CA ARG A 409 6.69 21.28 28.27
C ARG A 409 5.34 21.81 28.79
N PRO A 410 5.31 22.52 29.93
CA PRO A 410 4.06 22.94 30.59
C PRO A 410 3.29 24.04 29.83
N ASP A 411 3.96 24.71 28.90
CA ASP A 411 3.50 25.84 28.08
C ASP A 411 3.07 25.41 26.67
N LEU A 412 2.97 24.10 26.38
CA LEU A 412 2.56 23.59 25.07
C LEU A 412 1.12 23.98 24.70
N ASN A 413 0.26 24.23 25.69
CA ASN A 413 -1.09 24.76 25.48
C ASN A 413 -1.12 26.22 24.96
N LYS A 414 0.03 26.88 24.88
CA LYS A 414 0.16 28.25 24.36
C LYS A 414 0.57 28.33 22.90
N ILE A 415 0.81 27.21 22.22
CA ILE A 415 1.24 27.22 20.81
C ILE A 415 0.17 27.84 19.90
N ILE A 416 0.61 28.52 18.84
CA ILE A 416 -0.25 29.10 17.80
C ILE A 416 0.11 28.46 16.46
N VAL A 417 -0.41 27.25 16.22
CA VAL A 417 -0.13 26.48 14.98
C VAL A 417 -1.36 26.41 14.08
N TRP A 418 -2.54 26.16 14.66
CA TRP A 418 -3.79 25.96 13.92
C TRP A 418 -4.68 27.23 13.87
N ASN A 419 -4.06 28.38 13.58
CA ASN A 419 -4.70 29.70 13.53
C ASN A 419 -5.36 30.17 14.84
N GLY A 420 -4.84 29.69 15.97
CA GLY A 420 -5.26 30.10 17.31
C GLY A 420 -4.36 29.47 18.36
N VAL A 421 -4.36 30.06 19.55
CA VAL A 421 -3.72 29.49 20.74
C VAL A 421 -4.42 28.18 21.10
N GLU A 422 -3.64 27.14 21.31
CA GLU A 422 -4.11 25.77 21.54
C GLU A 422 -5.18 25.64 22.63
N GLU A 423 -5.00 26.27 23.79
CA GLU A 423 -6.00 26.26 24.88
C GLU A 423 -7.36 26.88 24.48
N ASP A 424 -7.34 27.88 23.60
CA ASP A 424 -8.55 28.51 23.09
C ASP A 424 -9.20 27.63 22.00
N VAL A 425 -8.40 27.01 21.13
CA VAL A 425 -8.87 26.12 20.05
C VAL A 425 -9.55 24.87 20.61
N THR A 426 -8.97 24.32 21.67
CA THR A 426 -9.44 23.10 22.35
C THR A 426 -10.54 23.37 23.38
N ASN A 427 -11.00 24.62 23.53
CA ASN A 427 -12.03 24.96 24.49
C ASN A 427 -13.30 24.10 24.28
N PRO A 428 -13.86 23.47 25.32
CA PRO A 428 -15.07 22.65 25.18
C PRO A 428 -16.29 23.47 24.75
N ASP A 429 -16.33 24.76 25.09
CA ASP A 429 -17.35 25.69 24.63
C ASP A 429 -16.99 26.22 23.23
N LYS A 430 -17.64 25.68 22.20
CA LYS A 430 -17.42 26.06 20.79
C LYS A 430 -17.62 27.56 20.53
N SER A 431 -18.42 28.26 21.34
CA SER A 431 -18.67 29.71 21.18
C SER A 431 -17.48 30.57 21.63
N LYS A 432 -16.61 30.01 22.49
CA LYS A 432 -15.39 30.67 23.01
C LYS A 432 -14.15 30.35 22.19
N ARG A 433 -14.24 29.42 21.24
CA ARG A 433 -13.13 29.11 20.34
C ARG A 433 -12.83 30.29 19.42
N PRO A 434 -11.57 30.45 18.96
CA PRO A 434 -11.19 31.54 18.08
C PRO A 434 -12.00 31.51 16.80
N ILE A 435 -12.51 32.65 16.34
CA ILE A 435 -13.43 32.69 15.18
C ILE A 435 -12.84 31.98 13.94
N ARG A 436 -11.50 31.99 13.79
CA ARG A 436 -10.77 31.40 12.65
C ARG A 436 -9.81 30.25 12.96
N TYR A 437 -10.07 29.47 14.00
CA TYR A 437 -9.31 28.22 14.19
C TYR A 437 -9.49 27.23 13.02
N CYS A 438 -8.45 26.43 12.77
CA CYS A 438 -8.45 25.39 11.75
C CYS A 438 -9.48 24.28 12.09
N PRO A 439 -10.49 24.02 11.24
CA PRO A 439 -11.48 23.00 11.52
C PRO A 439 -10.90 21.57 11.52
N GLY A 440 -9.78 21.34 10.85
CA GLY A 440 -9.07 20.06 10.80
C GLY A 440 -8.00 19.86 11.88
N HIS A 441 -8.02 20.62 12.97
CA HIS A 441 -7.04 20.53 14.07
C HIS A 441 -6.88 19.09 14.58
N ASP A 442 -7.96 18.50 15.10
CA ASP A 442 -7.94 17.17 15.72
C ASP A 442 -7.58 16.10 14.68
N LEU A 443 -8.22 16.17 13.51
CA LEU A 443 -7.97 15.25 12.39
C LEU A 443 -6.49 15.23 11.96
N ALA A 444 -5.83 16.39 11.88
CA ALA A 444 -4.44 16.46 11.48
C ALA A 444 -3.50 15.78 12.50
N ILE A 445 -3.81 15.89 13.80
CA ILE A 445 -3.03 15.24 14.86
C ILE A 445 -3.28 13.73 14.82
N ASP A 446 -4.54 13.30 14.77
CA ASP A 446 -4.92 11.89 14.77
C ASP A 446 -4.34 11.15 13.56
N VAL A 447 -4.44 11.72 12.36
CA VAL A 447 -3.85 11.14 11.14
C VAL A 447 -2.33 11.09 11.23
N THR A 448 -1.71 12.14 11.77
CA THR A 448 -0.25 12.16 11.94
C THR A 448 0.21 11.08 12.92
N GLN A 449 -0.52 10.90 14.03
CA GLN A 449 -0.26 9.85 15.00
C GLN A 449 -0.37 8.48 14.34
N PHE A 450 -1.49 8.19 13.70
CA PHE A 450 -1.74 6.90 13.07
C PHE A 450 -0.65 6.56 12.03
N VAL A 451 -0.29 7.51 11.18
CA VAL A 451 0.79 7.31 10.19
C VAL A 451 2.15 7.13 10.87
N ALA A 452 2.46 7.91 11.91
CA ALA A 452 3.72 7.77 12.64
C ALA A 452 3.84 6.42 13.34
N GLU A 453 2.74 5.91 13.92
CA GLU A 453 2.66 4.58 14.56
C GLU A 453 2.99 3.46 13.56
N ARG A 454 2.51 3.56 12.32
CA ARG A 454 2.85 2.61 11.24
C ARG A 454 4.32 2.57 10.87
N PHE A 455 5.06 3.66 11.13
CA PHE A 455 6.47 3.80 10.77
C PHE A 455 7.40 3.96 11.98
N LEU A 456 6.96 3.55 13.18
CA LEU A 456 7.81 3.60 14.38
C LEU A 456 9.10 2.79 14.16
N PRO A 457 10.27 3.33 14.51
CA PRO A 457 11.49 2.54 14.50
C PRO A 457 11.43 1.48 15.60
N ILE A 458 11.95 0.29 15.31
CA ILE A 458 12.04 -0.80 16.28
C ILE A 458 13.16 -0.47 17.28
N ILE A 459 12.86 -0.59 18.58
CA ILE A 459 13.80 -0.40 19.71
C ILE A 459 13.90 -1.68 20.56
N ASP A 460 15.03 -1.88 21.23
CA ASP A 460 15.30 -3.07 22.07
C ASP A 460 14.88 -2.77 23.53
N ASP A 461 13.60 -2.93 23.85
CA ASP A 461 13.09 -2.71 25.22
C ASP A 461 12.76 -4.03 25.94
N ALA A 462 13.39 -4.23 27.11
CA ALA A 462 13.11 -5.33 28.03
C ALA A 462 11.89 -5.07 28.95
N ASP A 463 11.38 -3.83 29.01
CA ASP A 463 10.32 -3.41 29.92
C ASP A 463 8.89 -3.53 29.33
N ASP A 464 8.74 -3.72 28.01
CA ASP A 464 7.42 -3.95 27.35
C ASP A 464 6.72 -5.21 27.92
N GLU A 465 7.46 -6.18 28.51
CA GLU A 465 6.88 -7.41 29.07
C GLU A 465 5.95 -7.20 30.29
N GLN A 466 6.10 -6.10 31.04
CA GLN A 466 5.33 -5.85 32.26
C GLN A 466 4.08 -4.98 32.06
N GLU A 467 4.12 -4.03 31.12
CA GLU A 467 2.95 -3.22 30.77
C GLU A 467 1.95 -3.98 29.92
N GLN A 468 2.43 -4.81 28.97
CA GLN A 468 1.54 -5.58 28.09
C GLN A 468 0.77 -6.67 28.85
N LYS A 469 1.38 -7.30 29.86
CA LYS A 469 0.71 -8.24 30.77
C LYS A 469 -0.40 -7.61 31.64
N LYS A 470 -0.33 -6.30 31.91
CA LYS A 470 -1.36 -5.57 32.68
C LYS A 470 -2.57 -5.20 31.84
N THR A 471 -2.39 -4.91 30.56
CA THR A 471 -3.48 -4.58 29.63
C THR A 471 -4.28 -5.84 29.26
N ASP A 472 -3.60 -6.98 29.09
CA ASP A 472 -4.23 -8.29 28.81
C ASP A 472 -5.17 -8.78 29.92
N THR A 473 -5.00 -8.31 31.16
CA THR A 473 -5.89 -8.69 32.28
C THR A 473 -7.19 -7.87 32.31
N ILE A 474 -7.25 -6.72 31.64
CA ILE A 474 -8.38 -5.77 31.73
C ILE A 474 -9.28 -5.83 30.49
N GLU A 475 -8.76 -6.17 29.30
CA GLU A 475 -9.55 -6.25 28.05
C GLU A 475 -10.20 -7.62 27.77
N SER A 476 -10.05 -8.60 28.68
CA SER A 476 -10.69 -9.93 28.55
C SER A 476 -12.23 -9.93 28.68
N ALA A 477 -12.86 -8.75 28.74
CA ALA A 477 -14.30 -8.58 28.88
C ALA A 477 -14.88 -7.53 27.91
N SER A 478 -14.76 -7.72 26.59
CA SER A 478 -15.87 -7.61 25.62
C SER A 478 -15.41 -7.42 24.17
N HIS A 479 -16.11 -8.14 23.28
CA HIS A 479 -16.23 -8.08 21.83
C HIS A 479 -15.03 -8.19 20.87
N ASP A 480 -15.25 -9.14 19.94
CA ASP A 480 -14.68 -9.42 18.62
C ASP A 480 -13.25 -9.98 18.52
N LYS A 481 -13.21 -11.32 18.51
CA LYS A 481 -12.05 -12.23 18.45
C LYS A 481 -11.44 -12.40 17.05
N GLU A 482 -11.78 -11.55 16.08
CA GLU A 482 -11.49 -11.77 14.65
C GLU A 482 -10.06 -11.32 14.20
N GLU A 483 -9.44 -10.29 14.79
CA GLU A 483 -8.00 -9.96 14.59
C GLU A 483 -7.11 -10.50 15.69
N GLN A 484 -7.64 -11.00 16.82
CA GLN A 484 -6.80 -11.63 17.83
C GLN A 484 -5.88 -12.68 17.20
N GLN A 485 -6.30 -13.39 16.16
CA GLN A 485 -5.45 -14.40 15.53
C GLN A 485 -4.39 -13.86 14.55
N LYS A 486 -4.63 -12.74 13.86
CA LYS A 486 -3.65 -12.11 12.95
C LYS A 486 -2.65 -11.27 13.74
N ASP A 487 -3.14 -10.55 14.74
CA ASP A 487 -2.37 -9.78 15.70
C ASP A 487 -1.58 -10.71 16.64
N ASN A 488 -2.10 -11.89 17.00
CA ASN A 488 -1.31 -12.92 17.72
C ASN A 488 -0.24 -13.54 16.82
N ASN A 489 -0.50 -13.84 15.55
CA ASN A 489 0.53 -14.35 14.64
C ASN A 489 1.66 -13.32 14.44
N GLU A 490 1.31 -12.04 14.30
CA GLU A 490 2.25 -10.93 14.19
C GLU A 490 3.01 -10.72 15.50
N LYS A 491 2.34 -10.74 16.65
CA LYS A 491 2.97 -10.70 17.98
C LYS A 491 3.89 -11.89 18.20
N ASP A 492 3.49 -13.10 17.87
CA ASP A 492 4.28 -14.33 18.01
C ASP A 492 5.50 -14.28 17.08
N MET A 493 5.35 -13.77 15.84
CA MET A 493 6.47 -13.53 14.95
C MET A 493 7.42 -12.44 15.47
N VAL A 494 6.90 -11.33 15.99
CA VAL A 494 7.70 -10.26 16.59
C VAL A 494 8.43 -10.77 17.85
N LEU A 495 7.80 -11.63 18.65
CA LEU A 495 8.42 -12.27 19.81
C LEU A 495 9.52 -13.25 19.40
N PHE A 496 9.26 -14.05 18.35
CA PHE A 496 10.23 -14.97 17.76
C PHE A 496 11.43 -14.22 17.16
N ASP A 497 11.17 -13.13 16.45
CA ASP A 497 12.16 -12.24 15.85
C ASP A 497 12.99 -11.52 16.93
N ARG A 498 12.35 -11.07 18.02
CA ARG A 498 13.05 -10.50 19.20
C ARG A 498 14.01 -11.51 19.86
N LYS A 499 13.62 -12.78 20.01
CA LYS A 499 14.49 -13.83 20.59
C LYS A 499 15.67 -14.20 19.68
N THR A 500 15.54 -14.06 18.36
CA THR A 500 16.55 -14.49 17.38
C THR A 500 17.51 -13.37 16.94
N ARG A 501 17.37 -12.14 17.45
CA ARG A 501 18.17 -10.98 17.03
C ARG A 501 19.63 -10.93 17.49
N GLN A 502 20.17 -11.95 18.16
CA GLN A 502 21.55 -11.96 18.65
C GLN A 502 22.61 -12.46 17.64
N LEU A 503 22.44 -12.26 16.33
CA LEU A 503 23.55 -12.56 15.41
C LEU A 503 24.71 -11.57 15.60
N ASN A 504 25.94 -12.04 15.65
CA ASN A 504 27.08 -11.14 15.58
C ASN A 504 27.20 -10.59 14.14
N GLU A 505 27.43 -9.29 13.95
CA GLU A 505 27.62 -8.70 12.60
C GLU A 505 28.74 -9.38 11.80
N MET A 506 29.71 -9.98 12.48
CA MET A 506 30.74 -10.81 11.85
C MET A 506 30.18 -12.08 11.17
N GLU A 507 29.21 -12.76 11.79
CA GLU A 507 28.60 -13.98 11.27
C GLU A 507 27.73 -13.70 10.03
N LYS A 508 26.98 -12.60 10.06
CA LYS A 508 26.24 -12.08 8.90
C LYS A 508 27.20 -11.81 7.73
N LYS A 509 28.31 -11.12 8.00
CA LYS A 509 29.32 -10.83 6.97
C LYS A 509 29.96 -12.09 6.40
N ARG A 510 30.13 -13.15 7.22
CA ARG A 510 30.61 -14.46 6.77
C ARG A 510 29.60 -15.13 5.83
N CYS A 511 28.34 -15.29 6.25
CA CYS A 511 27.29 -15.89 5.42
C CYS A 511 27.09 -15.13 4.09
N TRP A 512 27.11 -13.79 4.15
CA TRP A 512 26.98 -12.94 2.96
C TRP A 512 28.13 -13.11 1.97
N LYS A 513 29.37 -13.28 2.46
CA LYS A 513 30.54 -13.50 1.59
C LYS A 513 30.41 -14.81 0.80
N THR A 514 29.81 -15.82 1.39
CA THR A 514 29.60 -17.15 0.81
C THR A 514 28.66 -17.16 -0.39
N LEU A 515 27.67 -16.25 -0.44
CA LEU A 515 26.72 -16.19 -1.55
C LEU A 515 27.43 -15.90 -2.88
N ASP A 516 27.02 -16.56 -3.96
CA ASP A 516 27.45 -16.20 -5.30
C ASP A 516 26.97 -14.78 -5.71
N THR A 517 27.59 -14.23 -6.76
CA THR A 517 27.29 -12.88 -7.23
C THR A 517 25.86 -12.77 -7.79
N TYR A 518 25.32 -13.85 -8.37
CA TYR A 518 23.95 -13.90 -8.87
C TYR A 518 22.94 -13.72 -7.73
N THR A 519 23.09 -14.48 -6.64
CA THR A 519 22.20 -14.44 -5.49
C THR A 519 22.24 -13.07 -4.82
N LYS A 520 23.43 -12.47 -4.72
CA LYS A 520 23.58 -11.08 -4.26
C LYS A 520 22.86 -10.08 -5.16
N LEU A 521 22.95 -10.24 -6.48
CA LEU A 521 22.24 -9.37 -7.44
C LEU A 521 20.72 -9.52 -7.28
N VAL A 522 20.19 -10.74 -7.31
CA VAL A 522 18.73 -10.97 -7.23
C VAL A 522 18.19 -10.52 -5.88
N TYR A 523 18.96 -10.64 -4.79
CA TYR A 523 18.61 -10.04 -3.50
C TYR A 523 18.46 -8.50 -3.59
N LEU A 524 19.39 -7.80 -4.25
CA LEU A 524 19.31 -6.35 -4.43
C LEU A 524 18.11 -5.95 -5.30
N LEU A 525 17.82 -6.74 -6.34
CA LEU A 525 16.64 -6.54 -7.18
C LEU A 525 15.34 -6.81 -6.42
N MET A 526 15.30 -7.84 -5.55
CA MET A 526 14.19 -8.10 -4.64
C MET A 526 13.94 -6.92 -3.71
N LYS A 527 14.98 -6.38 -3.06
CA LYS A 527 14.84 -5.18 -2.20
C LYS A 527 14.28 -3.98 -2.98
N THR A 528 14.69 -3.83 -4.24
CA THR A 528 14.15 -2.80 -5.13
C THR A 528 12.68 -3.04 -5.45
N ALA A 529 12.30 -4.28 -5.78
CA ALA A 529 10.92 -4.66 -6.06
C ALA A 529 9.99 -4.47 -4.86
N VAL A 530 10.43 -4.86 -3.66
CA VAL A 530 9.69 -4.63 -2.41
C VAL A 530 9.53 -3.13 -2.14
N SER A 531 10.58 -2.33 -2.37
CA SER A 531 10.49 -0.88 -2.23
C SER A 531 9.50 -0.26 -3.23
N GLU A 532 9.54 -0.67 -4.50
CA GLU A 532 8.59 -0.24 -5.53
C GLU A 532 7.15 -0.62 -5.15
N SER A 533 6.93 -1.86 -4.70
CA SER A 533 5.63 -2.38 -4.29
C SER A 533 5.08 -1.64 -3.07
N ASN A 534 5.92 -1.32 -2.08
CA ASN A 534 5.51 -0.56 -0.89
C ASN A 534 5.25 0.92 -1.21
N GLN A 535 5.97 1.50 -2.17
CA GLN A 535 5.75 2.88 -2.62
C GLN A 535 4.46 3.01 -3.42
N SER A 536 4.11 2.03 -4.25
CA SER A 536 2.91 2.06 -5.09
C SER A 536 2.22 0.71 -5.06
N PRO A 537 1.54 0.35 -3.95
CA PRO A 537 0.85 -0.93 -3.84
C PRO A 537 -0.22 -1.05 -4.92
N SER A 538 -0.34 -2.25 -5.50
CA SER A 538 -1.41 -2.59 -6.44
C SER A 538 -2.71 -2.77 -5.66
N ARG A 539 -3.80 -2.15 -6.12
CA ARG A 539 -5.13 -2.27 -5.49
C ARG A 539 -6.21 -2.56 -6.52
N ALA A 540 -7.36 -3.07 -6.10
CA ALA A 540 -8.43 -3.39 -7.03
C ALA A 540 -8.96 -2.15 -7.76
N ILE A 541 -8.93 -0.98 -7.09
CA ILE A 541 -9.29 0.30 -7.71
C ILE A 541 -8.33 0.69 -8.86
N ASP A 542 -7.13 0.11 -8.90
CA ASP A 542 -6.16 0.34 -9.98
C ASP A 542 -6.41 -0.55 -11.21
N ILE A 543 -7.28 -1.57 -11.09
CA ILE A 543 -7.68 -2.41 -12.22
C ILE A 543 -8.49 -1.53 -13.16
N ARG A 544 -8.01 -1.39 -14.40
CA ARG A 544 -8.66 -0.56 -15.43
C ARG A 544 -9.64 -1.40 -16.24
N PRO A 545 -10.68 -0.78 -16.83
CA PRO A 545 -11.49 -1.45 -17.86
C PRO A 545 -10.62 -1.98 -19.02
N PRO A 546 -11.05 -3.02 -19.74
CA PRO A 546 -10.29 -3.59 -20.84
C PRO A 546 -9.93 -2.55 -21.90
N LEU A 547 -8.70 -2.62 -22.44
CA LEU A 547 -8.25 -1.69 -23.48
C LEU A 547 -8.64 -2.21 -24.86
N ASN A 548 -9.18 -1.31 -25.70
CA ASN A 548 -9.46 -1.63 -27.10
C ASN A 548 -8.15 -1.74 -27.88
N PHE A 549 -7.79 -2.95 -28.31
CA PHE A 549 -6.49 -3.21 -28.90
C PHE A 549 -6.48 -4.37 -29.92
N PRO A 550 -5.73 -4.27 -31.04
CA PRO A 550 -5.61 -5.34 -32.02
C PRO A 550 -4.84 -6.55 -31.48
N VAL A 551 -5.37 -7.75 -31.73
CA VAL A 551 -4.85 -9.06 -31.29
C VAL A 551 -3.38 -9.30 -31.67
N GLU A 552 -2.93 -8.82 -32.83
CA GLU A 552 -1.57 -8.99 -33.36
C GLU A 552 -0.47 -8.41 -32.46
N LYS A 553 -0.85 -7.59 -31.48
CA LYS A 553 0.08 -6.90 -30.58
C LYS A 553 0.22 -7.54 -29.20
N LEU A 554 -0.42 -8.69 -28.92
CA LEU A 554 -0.20 -9.45 -27.67
C LEU A 554 1.25 -9.96 -27.51
N GLY A 555 2.02 -10.00 -28.62
CA GLY A 555 3.44 -10.37 -28.58
C GLY A 555 3.65 -11.80 -28.09
N ILE A 556 2.92 -12.76 -28.65
CA ILE A 556 3.01 -14.17 -28.24
C ILE A 556 4.37 -14.72 -28.64
N PHE A 557 5.11 -15.29 -27.69
CA PHE A 557 6.37 -15.96 -27.95
C PHE A 557 6.41 -17.34 -27.32
N ARG A 558 7.24 -18.21 -27.91
CA ARG A 558 7.41 -19.60 -27.47
C ARG A 558 8.52 -19.68 -26.44
N ILE A 559 8.25 -20.34 -25.32
CA ILE A 559 9.24 -20.67 -24.29
C ILE A 559 9.78 -22.09 -24.47
N ASP A 560 10.92 -22.39 -23.85
CA ASP A 560 11.66 -23.66 -24.03
C ASP A 560 10.83 -24.90 -23.69
N MET A 561 9.91 -24.80 -22.73
CA MET A 561 8.94 -25.86 -22.39
C MET A 561 7.75 -25.98 -23.37
N ALA A 562 7.96 -25.57 -24.62
CA ALA A 562 6.99 -25.65 -25.73
C ALA A 562 5.61 -24.99 -25.48
N LYS A 563 5.51 -24.03 -24.54
CA LYS A 563 4.31 -23.21 -24.33
C LYS A 563 4.41 -21.86 -25.05
N PHE A 564 3.26 -21.28 -25.34
CA PHE A 564 3.14 -19.94 -25.92
C PHE A 564 2.52 -19.02 -24.89
N ILE A 565 3.18 -17.90 -24.63
CA ILE A 565 2.71 -16.91 -23.66
C ILE A 565 2.69 -15.51 -24.28
N PRO A 566 1.69 -14.67 -23.96
CA PRO A 566 1.71 -13.26 -24.31
C PRO A 566 2.86 -12.52 -23.60
N SER A 567 3.37 -11.45 -24.20
CA SER A 567 4.43 -10.60 -23.61
C SER A 567 4.02 -9.15 -23.36
N TRP A 568 2.88 -8.74 -23.90
CA TRP A 568 2.32 -7.41 -23.68
C TRP A 568 1.07 -7.47 -22.81
N ASP A 569 1.07 -6.68 -21.74
CA ASP A 569 -0.04 -6.61 -20.78
C ASP A 569 -0.79 -5.28 -20.90
N GLU A 570 -2.12 -5.33 -20.97
CA GLU A 570 -2.97 -4.14 -21.01
C GLU A 570 -3.02 -3.41 -19.66
N ASP A 571 -2.72 -4.12 -18.56
CA ASP A 571 -2.60 -3.52 -17.23
C ASP A 571 -1.30 -2.71 -17.07
N GLU A 572 -0.30 -3.00 -17.90
CA GLU A 572 0.96 -2.26 -18.01
C GLU A 572 1.23 -1.82 -19.47
N PRO A 573 0.40 -0.95 -20.08
CA PRO A 573 0.40 -0.72 -21.53
C PRO A 573 1.70 -0.07 -22.05
N ASN A 574 2.40 0.67 -21.17
CA ASN A 574 3.70 1.27 -21.47
C ASN A 574 4.87 0.25 -21.40
N GLY A 575 4.58 -0.98 -20.99
CA GLY A 575 5.54 -2.04 -20.74
C GLY A 575 6.54 -1.71 -19.62
N SER A 576 7.58 -2.54 -19.53
CA SER A 576 8.63 -2.34 -18.54
C SER A 576 9.50 -1.11 -18.86
N GLY A 577 9.74 -0.29 -17.83
CA GLY A 577 10.68 0.82 -17.89
C GLY A 577 12.13 0.37 -18.13
N LEU A 578 13.00 1.32 -18.43
CA LEU A 578 14.42 1.06 -18.75
C LEU A 578 15.15 0.31 -17.63
N SER A 579 14.88 0.65 -16.37
CA SER A 579 15.45 -0.02 -15.19
C SER A 579 15.09 -1.50 -15.12
N ARG A 580 13.80 -1.84 -15.26
CA ARG A 580 13.32 -3.23 -15.27
C ARG A 580 13.87 -4.02 -16.46
N LYS A 581 13.99 -3.40 -17.64
CA LYS A 581 14.63 -4.03 -18.81
C LYS A 581 16.11 -4.33 -18.56
N LEU A 582 16.84 -3.40 -17.96
CA LEU A 582 18.25 -3.59 -17.58
C LEU A 582 18.40 -4.69 -16.51
N ALA A 583 17.54 -4.69 -15.48
CA ALA A 583 17.52 -5.73 -14.46
C ALA A 583 17.29 -7.12 -15.07
N ARG A 584 16.31 -7.24 -15.98
CA ARG A 584 16.05 -8.48 -16.71
C ARG A 584 17.23 -8.92 -17.56
N TRP A 585 17.87 -7.99 -18.27
CA TRP A 585 19.09 -8.30 -19.04
C TRP A 585 20.23 -8.79 -18.13
N LEU A 586 20.44 -8.12 -16.98
CA LEU A 586 21.42 -8.52 -15.99
C LEU A 586 21.15 -9.93 -15.48
N VAL A 587 19.94 -10.23 -15.00
CA VAL A 587 19.58 -11.56 -14.46
C VAL A 587 19.84 -12.68 -15.48
N ASN A 588 19.61 -12.42 -16.77
CA ASN A 588 19.80 -13.40 -17.84
C ASN A 588 21.21 -13.45 -18.43
N SER A 589 22.12 -12.61 -17.96
CA SER A 589 23.46 -12.54 -18.51
C SER A 589 24.26 -13.81 -18.21
N THR A 590 25.10 -14.24 -19.15
CA THR A 590 26.03 -15.36 -18.96
C THR A 590 27.25 -15.00 -18.11
N LEU A 591 27.34 -13.74 -17.64
CA LEU A 591 28.40 -13.23 -16.78
C LEU A 591 28.42 -13.90 -15.39
N TRP A 592 27.30 -14.49 -14.96
CA TRP A 592 27.22 -15.11 -13.64
C TRP A 592 27.58 -16.58 -13.69
N ASP A 593 28.50 -16.97 -12.81
CA ASP A 593 28.83 -18.36 -12.61
C ASP A 593 27.59 -19.16 -12.19
N PHE A 594 27.55 -20.42 -12.62
CA PHE A 594 26.50 -21.37 -12.31
C PHE A 594 27.14 -22.60 -11.67
N TYR A 595 27.16 -22.62 -10.34
CA TYR A 595 27.60 -23.75 -9.52
C TYR A 595 26.80 -23.80 -8.22
N ASP A 596 26.71 -25.00 -7.64
CA ASP A 596 26.04 -25.20 -6.35
C ASP A 596 27.04 -24.99 -5.20
N CYS A 597 26.88 -23.90 -4.44
CA CYS A 597 27.66 -23.67 -3.22
C CYS A 597 27.08 -24.50 -2.06
N LEU A 598 27.87 -25.43 -1.52
CA LEU A 598 27.45 -26.34 -0.44
C LEU A 598 27.81 -25.83 0.97
N ALA A 599 28.11 -24.54 1.11
CA ALA A 599 28.49 -23.98 2.40
C ALA A 599 27.28 -23.90 3.36
N GLU A 600 27.44 -24.53 4.52
CA GLU A 600 26.41 -24.71 5.53
C GLU A 600 26.43 -23.58 6.57
N PHE A 601 25.30 -23.40 7.26
CA PHE A 601 25.29 -22.64 8.51
C PHE A 601 26.03 -23.41 9.59
N ASP A 602 26.79 -22.70 10.44
CA ASP A 602 27.52 -23.35 11.54
C ASP A 602 26.54 -23.88 12.61
N THR A 603 25.43 -23.19 12.83
CA THR A 603 24.37 -23.57 13.77
C THR A 603 22.99 -23.21 13.24
N LEU A 604 21.94 -23.78 13.85
CA LEU A 604 20.55 -23.45 13.54
C LEU A 604 20.20 -22.00 13.91
N GLU A 605 20.72 -21.53 15.04
CA GLU A 605 20.55 -20.15 15.50
C GLU A 605 21.10 -19.16 14.47
N GLN A 606 22.24 -19.50 13.84
CA GLN A 606 22.81 -18.70 12.75
C GLN A 606 21.85 -18.61 11.55
N ALA A 607 21.18 -19.70 11.20
CA ALA A 607 20.23 -19.74 10.08
C ALA A 607 18.95 -18.93 10.37
N PHE A 608 18.40 -19.03 11.58
CA PHE A 608 17.24 -18.23 11.99
C PHE A 608 17.55 -16.74 11.95
N ALA A 609 18.67 -16.37 12.53
CA ALA A 609 19.04 -14.98 12.66
C ALA A 609 19.55 -14.39 11.33
N TRP A 610 20.05 -15.22 10.40
CA TRP A 610 20.22 -14.86 8.99
C TRP A 610 18.89 -14.51 8.32
N ARG A 611 17.88 -15.37 8.42
CA ARG A 611 16.54 -15.12 7.86
C ARG A 611 15.92 -13.85 8.46
N ALA A 612 15.91 -13.70 9.78
CA ALA A 612 15.39 -12.52 10.47
C ALA A 612 16.02 -11.20 10.01
N ARG A 613 17.36 -11.15 9.90
CA ARG A 613 18.07 -9.91 9.56
C ARG A 613 18.13 -9.59 8.07
N VAL A 614 18.20 -10.60 7.21
CA VAL A 614 18.37 -10.43 5.77
C VAL A 614 17.03 -10.38 5.04
N PHE A 615 16.00 -11.04 5.57
CA PHE A 615 14.66 -11.12 4.97
C PHE A 615 13.55 -10.68 5.96
N PRO A 616 13.61 -9.46 6.51
CA PRO A 616 12.52 -8.95 7.34
C PRO A 616 11.23 -8.72 6.56
N GLU A 617 11.30 -8.65 5.22
CA GLU A 617 10.15 -8.47 4.34
C GLU A 617 9.47 -9.77 3.93
N LEU A 618 9.81 -10.91 4.55
CA LEU A 618 9.11 -12.17 4.29
C LEU A 618 7.61 -11.99 4.54
N PRO A 619 6.74 -12.42 3.60
CA PRO A 619 5.30 -12.36 3.81
C PRO A 619 4.91 -13.04 5.12
N LEU A 620 4.00 -12.42 5.87
CA LEU A 620 3.46 -13.05 7.07
C LEU A 620 2.77 -14.36 6.67
N PRO A 621 2.98 -15.44 7.43
CA PRO A 621 2.27 -16.68 7.21
C PRO A 621 0.77 -16.50 7.48
N ASN A 622 -0.07 -17.15 6.69
CA ASN A 622 -1.51 -17.22 6.96
C ASN A 622 -1.76 -18.16 8.16
N VAL A 623 -0.93 -19.21 8.29
CA VAL A 623 -0.94 -20.15 9.41
C VAL A 623 0.46 -20.26 10.04
N VAL A 624 0.55 -20.01 11.35
CA VAL A 624 1.78 -20.26 12.11
C VAL A 624 1.84 -21.74 12.53
N TYR A 625 2.96 -22.39 12.23
CA TYR A 625 3.24 -23.77 12.62
C TYR A 625 4.08 -23.76 13.90
N THR A 626 3.57 -24.33 14.98
CA THR A 626 4.27 -24.47 16.26
C THR A 626 5.12 -25.73 16.35
N ASP A 627 4.72 -26.77 15.61
CA ASP A 627 5.46 -28.01 15.42
C ASP A 627 5.65 -28.26 13.93
N MET A 628 6.91 -28.44 13.52
CA MET A 628 7.33 -28.62 12.13
C MET A 628 8.07 -29.95 11.90
N PHE A 629 8.38 -30.71 12.95
CA PHE A 629 9.33 -31.83 12.87
C PHE A 629 8.75 -33.18 13.25
N SER A 630 7.75 -33.18 14.12
CA SER A 630 7.18 -34.44 14.59
C SER A 630 6.48 -35.21 13.47
N ASP A 631 6.16 -36.47 13.78
CA ASP A 631 5.27 -37.29 12.95
C ASP A 631 3.90 -36.62 12.78
N GLU A 632 3.46 -35.86 13.78
CA GLU A 632 2.21 -35.10 13.74
C GLU A 632 2.32 -33.87 12.80
N ALA A 633 3.48 -33.24 12.68
CA ALA A 633 3.71 -32.18 11.69
C ALA A 633 3.60 -32.70 10.24
N VAL A 634 4.08 -33.93 9.97
CA VAL A 634 3.92 -34.60 8.67
C VAL A 634 2.46 -34.91 8.37
N SER A 635 1.72 -35.42 9.37
CA SER A 635 0.27 -35.61 9.27
C SER A 635 -0.44 -34.28 8.98
N ARG A 636 -0.12 -33.22 9.75
CA ARG A 636 -0.67 -31.88 9.51
C ARG A 636 -0.45 -31.41 8.08
N LEU A 637 0.76 -31.56 7.52
CA LEU A 637 1.02 -31.18 6.13
C LEU A 637 0.19 -31.99 5.12
N ALA A 638 0.05 -33.30 5.33
CA ALA A 638 -0.70 -34.16 4.42
C ALA A 638 -2.22 -33.93 4.46
N PHE A 639 -2.78 -33.43 5.57
CA PHE A 639 -4.23 -33.23 5.69
C PHE A 639 -4.68 -31.76 5.73
N PHE A 640 -3.76 -30.82 6.03
CA PHE A 640 -4.03 -29.39 6.19
C PHE A 640 -3.02 -28.47 5.46
N GLY A 641 -1.93 -29.01 4.90
CA GLY A 641 -0.93 -28.22 4.17
C GLY A 641 -1.28 -28.03 2.68
N CYS A 642 -0.39 -27.41 1.91
CA CYS A 642 -0.64 -27.09 0.48
C CYS A 642 -0.54 -28.28 -0.50
N ALA A 643 -0.37 -29.53 -0.02
CA ALA A 643 -0.59 -30.75 -0.83
C ALA A 643 -1.67 -31.64 -0.25
N CYS A 644 -2.52 -31.11 0.63
CA CYS A 644 -3.55 -31.96 1.20
C CYS A 644 -4.49 -32.51 0.12
N HIS A 645 -4.66 -31.83 -1.02
CA HIS A 645 -5.41 -32.31 -2.20
C HIS A 645 -4.84 -33.61 -2.83
N TYR A 646 -3.57 -33.93 -2.59
CA TYR A 646 -2.96 -35.20 -3.05
C TYR A 646 -3.18 -36.38 -2.13
N THR A 647 -3.72 -36.17 -0.93
CA THR A 647 -3.99 -37.26 -0.01
C THR A 647 -5.16 -38.09 -0.52
N GLN A 648 -5.02 -39.42 -0.46
CA GLN A 648 -6.04 -40.36 -0.91
C GLN A 648 -6.18 -41.50 0.09
N ARG A 649 -7.41 -42.03 0.20
CA ARG A 649 -7.66 -43.29 0.91
C ARG A 649 -7.25 -44.47 0.02
N ILE A 650 -6.48 -45.39 0.58
CA ILE A 650 -6.04 -46.64 -0.05
C ILE A 650 -7.24 -47.60 -0.09
N GLY A 651 -7.50 -48.18 -1.26
CA GLY A 651 -8.57 -49.15 -1.48
C GLY A 651 -8.27 -50.07 -2.67
N ASN A 652 -9.21 -50.94 -3.03
CA ASN A 652 -9.01 -51.98 -4.05
C ASN A 652 -8.60 -51.46 -5.45
N GLY A 653 -8.89 -50.19 -5.75
CA GLY A 653 -8.52 -49.54 -7.03
C GLY A 653 -7.27 -48.67 -6.97
N TRP A 654 -6.65 -48.48 -5.79
CA TRP A 654 -5.44 -47.68 -5.65
C TRP A 654 -4.24 -48.42 -6.24
N LYS A 655 -3.38 -47.70 -6.96
CA LYS A 655 -2.13 -48.21 -7.50
C LYS A 655 -0.96 -47.41 -6.91
N PRO A 656 0.11 -48.09 -6.46
CA PRO A 656 1.33 -47.42 -6.04
C PRO A 656 1.88 -46.53 -7.16
N GLY A 657 2.41 -45.36 -6.79
CA GLY A 657 3.19 -44.49 -7.67
C GLY A 657 4.49 -45.12 -8.16
N CYS A 658 5.26 -44.35 -8.92
CA CYS A 658 6.44 -44.85 -9.63
C CYS A 658 7.48 -45.46 -8.66
N GLY A 659 7.84 -46.72 -8.91
CA GLY A 659 8.90 -47.42 -8.18
C GLY A 659 8.52 -47.93 -6.80
N ILE A 660 7.28 -47.76 -6.34
CA ILE A 660 6.81 -48.33 -5.08
C ILE A 660 6.57 -49.84 -5.27
N PRO A 661 7.15 -50.75 -4.46
CA PRO A 661 6.96 -52.20 -4.60
C PRO A 661 5.48 -52.62 -4.52
N GLU A 662 5.05 -53.58 -5.37
CA GLU A 662 3.69 -54.14 -5.33
C GLU A 662 3.42 -54.86 -4.00
N GLN A 663 2.52 -54.26 -3.21
CA GLN A 663 1.76 -54.81 -2.07
C GLN A 663 2.40 -55.98 -1.30
N LYS A 664 3.38 -55.67 -0.45
CA LYS A 664 3.30 -56.08 0.97
C LYS A 664 2.86 -54.86 1.76
N LEU A 665 1.55 -54.60 1.66
CA LEU A 665 0.86 -53.50 2.33
C LEU A 665 1.24 -53.49 3.82
N LEU A 666 1.71 -52.34 4.30
CA LEU A 666 1.58 -51.99 5.71
C LEU A 666 0.12 -52.26 6.07
N THR A 667 -0.16 -53.33 6.82
CA THR A 667 -1.53 -53.85 7.04
C THR A 667 -2.48 -52.80 7.64
N ASN A 668 -1.93 -51.74 8.22
CA ASN A 668 -2.65 -50.67 8.88
C ASN A 668 -2.70 -49.36 8.06
N ALA A 669 -2.14 -49.32 6.84
CA ALA A 669 -2.18 -48.11 6.00
C ALA A 669 -3.58 -47.89 5.42
N VAL A 670 -4.15 -46.72 5.70
CA VAL A 670 -5.46 -46.29 5.21
C VAL A 670 -5.34 -45.12 4.26
N TYR A 671 -4.38 -44.22 4.47
CA TYR A 671 -4.17 -43.06 3.61
C TYR A 671 -2.74 -43.00 3.07
N VAL A 672 -2.60 -42.36 1.91
CA VAL A 672 -1.31 -42.07 1.28
C VAL A 672 -1.31 -40.66 0.74
N ASN A 673 -0.17 -39.97 0.86
CA ASN A 673 0.14 -38.75 0.12
C ASN A 673 1.40 -39.02 -0.72
N ASP A 674 1.24 -38.99 -2.05
CA ASP A 674 2.22 -39.53 -3.00
C ASP A 674 2.87 -38.42 -3.83
N MET A 675 4.17 -38.21 -3.63
CA MET A 675 5.01 -37.26 -4.38
C MET A 675 6.05 -37.97 -5.26
N THR A 676 5.85 -39.26 -5.57
CA THR A 676 6.84 -40.08 -6.29
C THR A 676 7.02 -39.72 -7.77
N GLY A 677 6.11 -38.91 -8.34
CA GLY A 677 6.16 -38.51 -9.76
C GLY A 677 7.44 -37.79 -10.19
N LEU A 678 8.20 -37.19 -9.25
CA LEU A 678 9.49 -36.55 -9.55
C LEU A 678 10.70 -37.51 -9.53
N SER A 679 10.53 -38.77 -9.12
CA SER A 679 11.63 -39.73 -8.90
C SER A 679 12.39 -40.16 -10.14
N ILE A 680 11.76 -40.02 -11.32
CA ILE A 680 12.33 -40.43 -12.60
C ILE A 680 13.35 -39.42 -13.14
N PHE A 681 13.32 -38.17 -12.68
CA PHE A 681 14.14 -37.09 -13.21
C PHE A 681 15.50 -37.03 -12.51
N ARG A 682 16.54 -36.76 -13.29
CA ARG A 682 17.91 -36.66 -12.77
C ARG A 682 18.15 -35.28 -12.16
N VAL A 683 19.04 -35.27 -11.18
CA VAL A 683 19.50 -34.08 -10.47
C VAL A 683 21.02 -33.98 -10.56
N ARG A 684 21.52 -32.75 -10.39
CA ARG A 684 22.95 -32.44 -10.29
C ARG A 684 23.57 -33.13 -9.09
N LYS A 685 24.80 -33.63 -9.25
CA LYS A 685 25.57 -34.16 -8.11
C LYS A 685 26.02 -33.02 -7.19
N PRO A 686 26.05 -33.22 -5.86
CA PRO A 686 25.85 -34.47 -5.12
C PRO A 686 24.40 -34.70 -4.61
N PHE A 687 23.40 -34.03 -5.17
CA PHE A 687 22.04 -34.06 -4.60
C PHE A 687 21.31 -35.39 -4.84
N GLU A 688 20.34 -35.65 -3.97
CA GLU A 688 19.40 -36.75 -4.11
C GLU A 688 18.28 -36.43 -5.09
N ARG A 689 17.74 -37.50 -5.68
CA ARG A 689 16.52 -37.40 -6.51
C ARG A 689 15.32 -37.13 -5.61
N TYR A 690 14.43 -36.26 -6.08
CA TYR A 690 13.16 -36.01 -5.41
C TYR A 690 12.24 -37.23 -5.49
N GLY A 691 11.24 -37.26 -4.62
CA GLY A 691 10.16 -38.24 -4.65
C GLY A 691 10.09 -39.05 -3.36
N ALA A 692 8.90 -39.06 -2.77
CA ALA A 692 8.56 -39.92 -1.65
C ALA A 692 7.05 -40.12 -1.57
N ALA A 693 6.60 -41.20 -0.94
CA ALA A 693 5.20 -41.40 -0.57
C ALA A 693 5.11 -41.65 0.94
N VAL A 694 4.18 -40.97 1.60
CA VAL A 694 3.94 -41.11 3.03
C VAL A 694 2.63 -41.85 3.28
N TYR A 695 2.64 -42.76 4.25
CA TYR A 695 1.50 -43.60 4.61
C TYR A 695 1.01 -43.28 6.02
N PHE A 696 -0.31 -43.27 6.18
CA PHE A 696 -0.98 -43.02 7.46
C PHE A 696 -1.99 -44.12 7.79
N ASP A 697 -2.22 -44.35 9.08
CA ASP A 697 -3.31 -45.20 9.56
C ASP A 697 -4.67 -44.49 9.59
N LYS A 698 -5.70 -45.19 10.10
CA LYS A 698 -7.07 -44.65 10.22
C LYS A 698 -7.18 -43.42 11.13
N ASP A 699 -6.24 -43.24 12.05
CA ASP A 699 -6.20 -42.18 13.06
C ASP A 699 -5.25 -41.03 12.62
N PHE A 700 -4.90 -41.02 11.34
CA PHE A 700 -4.02 -40.06 10.68
C PHE A 700 -2.58 -40.08 11.21
N GLN A 701 -2.15 -41.16 11.86
CA GLN A 701 -0.79 -41.29 12.36
C GLN A 701 0.16 -41.78 11.28
N LEU A 702 1.33 -41.17 11.22
CA LEU A 702 2.40 -41.52 10.28
C LEU A 702 2.94 -42.92 10.61
N ILE A 703 2.92 -43.83 9.64
CA ILE A 703 3.37 -45.23 9.82
C ILE A 703 4.62 -45.58 9.01
N ALA A 704 4.78 -45.02 7.81
CA ALA A 704 5.94 -45.28 6.96
C ALA A 704 6.11 -44.21 5.87
N ILE A 705 7.33 -44.13 5.33
CA ILE A 705 7.68 -43.27 4.21
C ILE A 705 8.49 -44.07 3.19
N TYR A 706 8.02 -44.09 1.93
CA TYR A 706 8.80 -44.61 0.82
C TYR A 706 9.74 -43.53 0.29
N TRP A 707 11.05 -43.76 0.39
CA TRP A 707 12.09 -42.85 -0.08
C TRP A 707 12.61 -43.30 -1.45
N CYS A 708 12.27 -42.58 -2.52
CA CYS A 708 12.53 -43.03 -3.89
C CYS A 708 14.02 -43.10 -4.24
N HIS A 709 14.84 -42.17 -3.74
CA HIS A 709 16.27 -42.16 -4.05
C HIS A 709 16.97 -43.44 -3.56
N ALA A 710 16.65 -43.87 -2.34
CA ALA A 710 17.16 -45.09 -1.73
C ALA A 710 16.38 -46.36 -2.15
N ASN A 711 15.24 -46.20 -2.84
CA ASN A 711 14.34 -47.29 -3.21
C ASN A 711 13.96 -48.17 -2.00
N ARG A 712 13.59 -47.52 -0.89
CA ARG A 712 13.37 -48.18 0.41
C ARG A 712 12.16 -47.62 1.14
N LEU A 713 11.40 -48.51 1.78
CA LEU A 713 10.36 -48.16 2.73
C LEU A 713 10.99 -48.00 4.12
N ILE A 714 10.79 -46.83 4.73
CA ILE A 714 11.32 -46.45 6.04
C ILE A 714 10.16 -46.47 7.04
N GLU A 715 10.31 -47.18 8.14
CA GLU A 715 9.31 -47.29 9.22
C GLU A 715 9.74 -46.51 10.47
N LYS A 716 8.82 -46.37 11.43
CA LYS A 716 9.10 -45.69 12.68
C LYS A 716 10.27 -46.36 13.43
N ASN A 717 11.19 -45.54 13.95
CA ASN A 717 12.46 -45.92 14.61
C ASN A 717 13.61 -46.35 13.68
N ASP A 718 13.42 -46.30 12.36
CA ASP A 718 14.54 -46.43 11.43
C ASP A 718 15.54 -45.26 11.60
N GLN A 719 16.84 -45.50 11.43
CA GLN A 719 17.86 -44.44 11.56
C GLN A 719 17.68 -43.30 10.54
N PHE A 720 17.01 -43.58 9.41
CA PHE A 720 16.71 -42.60 8.38
C PHE A 720 15.32 -41.95 8.51
N TRP A 721 14.61 -42.17 9.62
CA TRP A 721 13.24 -41.68 9.78
C TRP A 721 13.11 -40.16 9.60
N GLU A 722 13.96 -39.38 10.27
CA GLU A 722 13.96 -37.92 10.17
C GLU A 722 14.35 -37.43 8.77
N HIS A 723 15.35 -38.07 8.16
CA HIS A 723 15.74 -37.78 6.77
C HIS A 723 14.60 -38.08 5.79
N ALA A 724 13.92 -39.23 5.93
CA ALA A 724 12.79 -39.59 5.08
C ALA A 724 11.62 -38.61 5.20
N LYS A 725 11.32 -38.13 6.43
CA LYS A 725 10.36 -37.03 6.64
C LYS A 725 10.79 -35.75 5.93
N TYR A 726 12.07 -35.38 5.99
CA TYR A 726 12.59 -34.21 5.29
C TYR A 726 12.53 -34.36 3.76
N VAL A 727 12.86 -35.54 3.23
CA VAL A 727 12.78 -35.86 1.81
C VAL A 727 11.35 -35.75 1.31
N TRP A 728 10.36 -36.29 2.03
CA TRP A 728 8.96 -36.14 1.65
C TRP A 728 8.51 -34.68 1.67
N ARG A 729 8.74 -33.95 2.77
CA ARG A 729 8.38 -32.51 2.88
C ARG A 729 8.98 -31.67 1.76
N SER A 730 10.25 -31.90 1.41
CA SER A 730 10.94 -31.19 0.34
C SER A 730 10.51 -31.61 -1.07
N SER A 731 10.19 -32.90 -1.26
CA SER A 731 9.67 -33.40 -2.54
C SER A 731 8.27 -32.88 -2.80
N PHE A 732 7.44 -32.81 -1.76
CA PHE A 732 6.15 -32.14 -1.76
C PHE A 732 6.29 -30.66 -2.17
N PHE A 733 7.18 -29.92 -1.52
CA PHE A 733 7.41 -28.51 -1.85
C PHE A 733 7.81 -28.32 -3.31
N ALA A 734 8.74 -29.14 -3.82
CA ALA A 734 9.14 -29.12 -5.22
C ALA A 734 7.98 -29.48 -6.17
N TYR A 735 7.18 -30.48 -5.81
CA TYR A 735 6.06 -30.95 -6.63
C TYR A 735 4.99 -29.87 -6.75
N VAL A 736 4.47 -29.34 -5.65
CA VAL A 736 3.39 -28.33 -5.68
C VAL A 736 3.85 -27.03 -6.33
N THR A 737 5.06 -26.55 -6.00
CA THR A 737 5.56 -25.29 -6.57
C THR A 737 5.78 -25.38 -8.08
N ILE A 738 6.31 -26.49 -8.59
CA ILE A 738 6.59 -26.65 -10.03
C ILE A 738 5.35 -27.12 -10.78
N CYS A 739 4.69 -28.19 -10.33
CA CYS A 739 3.55 -28.78 -11.03
C CYS A 739 2.32 -27.89 -10.94
N ASP A 740 1.79 -27.71 -9.74
CA ASP A 740 0.47 -27.11 -9.57
C ASP A 740 0.53 -25.60 -9.72
N HIS A 741 1.45 -24.95 -9.02
CA HIS A 741 1.55 -23.50 -9.03
C HIS A 741 2.08 -22.99 -10.36
N LEU A 742 3.33 -23.30 -10.70
CA LEU A 742 4.00 -22.71 -11.85
C LEU A 742 3.50 -23.21 -13.20
N ILE A 743 3.29 -24.52 -13.38
CA ILE A 743 2.95 -25.06 -14.71
C ILE A 743 1.44 -25.09 -14.93
N VAL A 744 0.68 -25.71 -14.02
CA VAL A 744 -0.77 -25.88 -14.20
C VAL A 744 -1.51 -24.55 -14.07
N THR A 745 -1.43 -23.89 -12.93
CA THR A 745 -2.15 -22.62 -12.68
C THR A 745 -1.60 -21.50 -13.58
N HIS A 746 -0.31 -21.17 -13.49
CA HIS A 746 0.25 -20.06 -14.27
C HIS A 746 0.32 -20.33 -15.79
N MET A 747 1.00 -21.39 -16.24
CA MET A 747 1.39 -21.57 -17.65
C MET A 747 0.37 -22.30 -18.52
N ILE A 748 -0.61 -22.99 -17.93
CA ILE A 748 -1.68 -23.70 -18.65
C ILE A 748 -3.02 -22.98 -18.47
N GLU A 749 -3.60 -23.01 -17.28
CA GLU A 749 -4.99 -22.57 -17.06
C GLU A 749 -5.13 -21.05 -17.14
N CYS A 750 -4.44 -20.30 -16.28
CA CYS A 750 -4.52 -18.84 -16.28
C CYS A 750 -3.96 -18.22 -17.56
N ASN A 751 -2.91 -18.79 -18.16
CA ASN A 751 -2.40 -18.35 -19.46
C ASN A 751 -3.42 -18.54 -20.58
N ALA A 752 -4.11 -19.69 -20.64
CA ALA A 752 -5.17 -19.90 -21.62
C ALA A 752 -6.33 -18.94 -21.39
N PHE A 753 -6.72 -18.76 -20.13
CA PHE A 753 -7.81 -17.88 -19.71
C PHE A 753 -7.60 -16.42 -20.16
N VAL A 754 -6.44 -15.84 -19.82
CA VAL A 754 -6.12 -14.46 -20.21
C VAL A 754 -5.89 -14.31 -21.71
N THR A 755 -5.26 -15.30 -22.36
CA THR A 755 -4.98 -15.27 -23.80
C THR A 755 -6.28 -15.30 -24.60
N ALA A 756 -7.18 -16.25 -24.32
CA ALA A 756 -8.45 -16.36 -25.02
C ALA A 756 -9.31 -15.10 -24.80
N THR A 757 -9.36 -14.59 -23.55
CA THR A 757 -10.10 -13.36 -23.21
C THR A 757 -9.65 -12.17 -24.07
N ARG A 758 -8.34 -11.95 -24.20
CA ARG A 758 -7.79 -10.79 -24.93
C ARG A 758 -7.79 -10.98 -26.44
N LYS A 759 -7.73 -12.23 -26.92
CA LYS A 759 -7.69 -12.58 -28.35
C LYS A 759 -9.07 -12.59 -28.98
N CYS A 760 -10.08 -13.11 -28.27
CA CYS A 760 -11.37 -13.42 -28.86
C CYS A 760 -12.46 -12.41 -28.48
N LEU A 761 -12.39 -11.79 -27.29
CA LEU A 761 -13.45 -10.88 -26.82
C LEU A 761 -13.05 -9.40 -27.03
N PRO A 762 -13.89 -8.58 -27.70
CA PRO A 762 -13.71 -7.12 -27.78
C PRO A 762 -13.66 -6.44 -26.40
N SER A 763 -13.04 -5.26 -26.31
CA SER A 763 -12.83 -4.56 -25.02
C SER A 763 -14.13 -4.16 -24.31
N ASP A 764 -15.18 -3.91 -25.08
CA ASP A 764 -16.52 -3.56 -24.64
C ASP A 764 -17.45 -4.78 -24.53
N HIS A 765 -16.94 -5.99 -24.79
CA HIS A 765 -17.73 -7.21 -24.66
C HIS A 765 -18.07 -7.46 -23.17
N PRO A 766 -19.35 -7.68 -22.80
CA PRO A 766 -19.76 -7.80 -21.39
C PRO A 766 -18.99 -8.88 -20.62
N LEU A 767 -18.73 -10.03 -21.26
CA LEU A 767 -17.92 -11.10 -20.64
C LEU A 767 -16.46 -10.66 -20.39
N ARG A 768 -15.82 -9.90 -21.29
CA ARG A 768 -14.44 -9.44 -21.08
C ARG A 768 -14.34 -8.45 -19.92
N VAL A 769 -15.33 -7.57 -19.78
CA VAL A 769 -15.43 -6.66 -18.63
C VAL A 769 -15.63 -7.44 -17.33
N PHE A 770 -16.54 -8.42 -17.33
CA PHE A 770 -16.79 -9.30 -16.18
C PHE A 770 -15.56 -10.09 -15.73
N LEU A 771 -14.77 -10.61 -16.68
CA LEU A 771 -13.57 -11.42 -16.41
C LEU A 771 -12.32 -10.57 -16.09
N LYS A 772 -12.39 -9.25 -16.27
CA LYS A 772 -11.23 -8.35 -16.13
C LYS A 772 -10.51 -8.47 -14.77
N PRO A 773 -11.19 -8.49 -13.61
CA PRO A 773 -10.53 -8.64 -12.31
C PRO A 773 -9.72 -9.93 -12.20
N PHE A 774 -10.20 -11.02 -12.83
CA PHE A 774 -9.61 -12.36 -12.74
C PHE A 774 -8.46 -12.62 -13.71
N THR A 775 -8.15 -11.63 -14.56
CA THR A 775 -7.07 -11.69 -15.56
C THR A 775 -6.07 -10.54 -15.40
N TYR A 776 -6.17 -9.81 -14.30
CA TYR A 776 -5.31 -8.67 -13.99
C TYR A 776 -3.85 -9.12 -13.84
N HIS A 777 -2.93 -8.44 -14.52
CA HIS A 777 -1.48 -8.68 -14.43
C HIS A 777 -0.95 -10.09 -14.77
N THR A 778 -1.82 -11.03 -15.13
CA THR A 778 -1.45 -12.43 -15.42
C THR A 778 -0.44 -12.53 -16.56
N VAL A 779 -0.57 -11.69 -17.59
CA VAL A 779 0.40 -11.67 -18.69
C VAL A 779 1.76 -11.15 -18.21
N SER A 780 1.78 -10.04 -17.48
CA SER A 780 3.01 -9.47 -16.94
C SER A 780 3.75 -10.47 -16.07
N VAL A 781 3.11 -11.12 -15.11
CA VAL A 781 3.78 -12.09 -14.23
C VAL A 781 4.27 -13.32 -14.99
N ASN A 782 3.44 -13.92 -15.85
CA ASN A 782 3.82 -15.10 -16.63
C ASN A 782 4.98 -14.79 -17.58
N TYR A 783 4.96 -13.62 -18.21
CA TYR A 783 6.06 -13.18 -19.05
C TYR A 783 7.35 -13.01 -18.25
N GLN A 784 7.30 -12.39 -17.07
CA GLN A 784 8.49 -12.24 -16.22
C GLN A 784 9.01 -13.60 -15.75
N ALA A 785 8.13 -14.52 -15.35
CA ALA A 785 8.51 -15.88 -14.96
C ALA A 785 9.22 -16.60 -16.12
N ALA A 786 8.65 -16.53 -17.32
CA ALA A 786 9.26 -17.13 -18.51
C ALA A 786 10.67 -16.65 -18.80
N VAL A 787 10.93 -15.35 -18.64
CA VAL A 787 12.22 -14.74 -19.03
C VAL A 787 13.21 -14.58 -17.88
N SER A 788 12.86 -14.87 -16.62
CA SER A 788 13.78 -14.68 -15.49
C SER A 788 13.76 -15.80 -14.43
N LEU A 789 12.71 -16.63 -14.43
CA LEU A 789 12.48 -17.67 -13.43
C LEU A 789 12.78 -19.05 -14.01
N VAL A 790 12.09 -19.45 -15.09
CA VAL A 790 12.15 -20.81 -15.67
C VAL A 790 13.17 -21.00 -16.78
N ASN A 791 13.76 -19.91 -17.28
CA ASN A 791 14.77 -19.97 -18.32
C ASN A 791 16.06 -20.63 -17.81
N ARG A 792 16.92 -21.08 -18.72
CA ARG A 792 18.19 -21.71 -18.37
C ARG A 792 19.04 -20.76 -17.51
N ARG A 793 19.47 -21.26 -16.34
CA ARG A 793 20.20 -20.50 -15.29
C ARG A 793 19.37 -19.38 -14.62
N GLY A 794 18.06 -19.33 -14.87
CA GLY A 794 17.11 -18.55 -14.09
C GLY A 794 16.96 -19.09 -12.67
N LEU A 795 16.14 -18.42 -11.87
CA LEU A 795 16.06 -18.67 -10.42
C LEU A 795 15.55 -20.09 -10.08
N VAL A 796 14.57 -20.65 -10.81
CA VAL A 796 14.09 -22.04 -10.59
C VAL A 796 15.20 -23.06 -10.84
N HIS A 797 15.95 -22.92 -11.94
CA HIS A 797 17.05 -23.82 -12.27
C HIS A 797 18.17 -23.79 -11.20
N ARG A 798 18.34 -22.65 -10.51
CA ARG A 798 19.31 -22.49 -9.41
C ARG A 798 18.80 -23.01 -8.07
N ILE A 799 17.51 -22.87 -7.77
CA ILE A 799 16.90 -23.31 -6.50
C ILE A 799 16.77 -24.82 -6.43
N TRP A 800 16.25 -25.47 -7.47
CA TRP A 800 16.12 -26.93 -7.48
C TRP A 800 17.31 -27.60 -8.17
N ALA A 801 17.56 -28.85 -7.79
CA ALA A 801 18.73 -29.61 -8.18
C ALA A 801 18.65 -30.19 -9.60
N PHE A 802 17.53 -30.08 -10.31
CA PHE A 802 17.37 -30.63 -11.65
C PHE A 802 18.40 -30.08 -12.64
N ASP A 803 19.00 -30.93 -13.46
CA ASP A 803 19.65 -30.44 -14.68
C ASP A 803 18.61 -29.71 -15.56
N TYR A 804 19.02 -28.69 -16.31
CA TYR A 804 18.04 -27.90 -17.08
C TYR A 804 17.23 -28.75 -18.06
N ASP A 805 17.89 -29.66 -18.78
CA ASP A 805 17.24 -30.55 -19.73
C ASP A 805 16.28 -31.53 -19.01
N GLU A 806 16.57 -31.88 -17.76
CA GLU A 806 15.69 -32.71 -16.93
C GLU A 806 14.50 -31.90 -16.40
N PHE A 807 14.70 -30.63 -16.04
CA PHE A 807 13.62 -29.71 -15.71
C PHE A 807 12.65 -29.51 -16.89
N LEU A 808 13.14 -29.43 -18.13
CA LEU A 808 12.27 -29.40 -19.30
C LEU A 808 11.45 -30.69 -19.43
N LYS A 809 12.05 -31.87 -19.18
CA LYS A 809 11.31 -33.13 -19.15
C LYS A 809 10.26 -33.19 -18.03
N VAL A 810 10.51 -32.56 -16.87
CA VAL A 810 9.50 -32.39 -15.82
C VAL A 810 8.32 -31.60 -16.37
N CYS A 811 8.57 -30.49 -17.07
CA CYS A 811 7.52 -29.66 -17.68
C CYS A 811 6.71 -30.44 -18.75
N ASP A 812 7.39 -31.24 -19.57
CA ASP A 812 6.76 -32.11 -20.58
C ASP A 812 5.90 -33.20 -19.91
N TYR A 813 6.42 -33.83 -18.85
CA TYR A 813 5.69 -34.83 -18.08
C TYR A 813 4.42 -34.24 -17.46
N ILE A 814 4.50 -33.07 -16.85
CA ILE A 814 3.33 -32.38 -16.29
C ILE A 814 2.33 -32.06 -17.40
N SER A 815 2.80 -31.47 -18.51
CA SER A 815 1.93 -31.12 -19.64
C SER A 815 1.25 -32.34 -20.28
N ALA A 816 1.93 -33.49 -20.35
CA ALA A 816 1.38 -34.72 -20.92
C ALA A 816 0.36 -35.40 -19.99
N ASN A 817 0.48 -35.20 -18.67
CA ASN A 817 -0.43 -35.75 -17.66
C ASN A 817 -1.53 -34.78 -17.22
N TYR A 818 -1.45 -33.52 -17.67
CA TYR A 818 -2.46 -32.51 -17.40
C TYR A 818 -3.81 -32.95 -17.95
N LYS A 819 -4.84 -32.78 -17.12
CA LYS A 819 -6.24 -32.96 -17.47
C LYS A 819 -7.01 -31.83 -16.82
N PHE A 820 -7.77 -31.08 -17.61
CA PHE A 820 -8.68 -30.07 -17.09
C PHE A 820 -9.69 -30.74 -16.16
N ARG A 821 -9.76 -30.25 -14.92
CA ARG A 821 -10.66 -30.75 -13.87
C ARG A 821 -11.37 -29.58 -13.22
N LEU A 822 -12.60 -29.80 -12.80
CA LEU A 822 -13.32 -28.81 -11.99
C LEU A 822 -12.84 -28.86 -10.53
N LEU A 823 -13.00 -27.77 -9.79
CA LEU A 823 -12.59 -27.70 -8.37
C LEU A 823 -13.24 -28.80 -7.51
N PRO A 824 -14.52 -29.21 -7.71
CA PRO A 824 -15.08 -30.37 -7.02
C PRO A 824 -14.36 -31.71 -7.33
N GLU A 825 -13.68 -31.82 -8.48
CA GLU A 825 -12.89 -32.97 -8.91
C GLU A 825 -11.40 -32.86 -8.49
N PHE A 826 -11.00 -31.72 -7.90
CA PHE A 826 -9.64 -31.44 -7.46
C PHE A 826 -9.22 -32.35 -6.30
N ILE A 827 -10.19 -32.74 -5.46
CA ILE A 827 -10.00 -33.67 -4.33
C ILE A 827 -10.38 -35.08 -4.79
N SER A 828 -9.58 -36.07 -4.39
CA SER A 828 -9.90 -37.48 -4.65
C SER A 828 -11.30 -37.83 -4.12
N PRO A 829 -12.17 -38.51 -4.90
CA PRO A 829 -13.47 -38.97 -4.42
C PRO A 829 -13.38 -39.87 -3.18
N THR A 830 -12.24 -40.54 -2.98
CA THR A 830 -11.99 -41.40 -1.81
C THR A 830 -11.82 -40.61 -0.51
N MET A 831 -11.64 -39.29 -0.58
CA MET A 831 -11.50 -38.36 0.55
C MET A 831 -12.82 -37.62 0.88
N SER A 832 -13.96 -38.26 0.64
CA SER A 832 -15.27 -37.75 1.06
C SER A 832 -15.69 -38.30 2.44
N PRO A 833 -16.55 -37.60 3.20
CA PRO A 833 -17.08 -38.08 4.47
C PRO A 833 -17.72 -39.48 4.35
N LYS A 834 -18.47 -39.71 3.26
CA LYS A 834 -19.13 -40.99 2.95
C LYS A 834 -18.14 -42.15 2.84
N ASN A 835 -17.05 -41.97 2.08
CA ASN A 835 -16.03 -43.01 1.88
C ASN A 835 -15.13 -43.23 3.10
N ASN A 836 -15.15 -42.31 4.05
CA ASN A 836 -14.42 -42.41 5.32
C ASN A 836 -15.33 -42.74 6.51
N HIS A 837 -16.62 -42.97 6.26
CA HIS A 837 -17.62 -43.39 7.25
C HIS A 837 -17.73 -42.45 8.46
N VAL A 838 -17.68 -41.14 8.21
CA VAL A 838 -17.78 -40.10 9.23
C VAL A 838 -18.80 -39.03 8.84
N SER A 839 -19.27 -38.24 9.81
CA SER A 839 -20.12 -37.08 9.53
C SER A 839 -19.34 -35.95 8.83
N ARG A 840 -20.05 -35.02 8.18
CA ARG A 840 -19.41 -33.85 7.53
C ARG A 840 -18.70 -32.95 8.54
N GLU A 841 -19.28 -32.75 9.71
CA GLU A 841 -18.72 -31.91 10.78
C GLU A 841 -17.44 -32.52 11.36
N GLU A 842 -17.40 -33.85 11.53
CA GLU A 842 -16.18 -34.54 11.94
C GLU A 842 -15.12 -34.52 10.84
N TRP A 843 -15.52 -34.66 9.57
CA TRP A 843 -14.59 -34.59 8.45
C TRP A 843 -13.99 -33.20 8.26
N ASP A 844 -14.77 -32.13 8.45
CA ASP A 844 -14.26 -30.74 8.42
C ASP A 844 -13.12 -30.52 9.43
N LYS A 845 -13.20 -31.16 10.60
CA LYS A 845 -12.16 -31.08 11.63
C LYS A 845 -10.86 -31.79 11.27
N ALA A 846 -10.92 -32.77 10.36
CA ALA A 846 -9.80 -33.62 9.97
C ALA A 846 -9.24 -33.32 8.57
N TYR A 847 -10.07 -32.84 7.64
CA TYR A 847 -9.73 -32.60 6.24
C TYR A 847 -10.55 -31.42 5.66
N PRO A 848 -10.30 -30.19 6.15
CA PRO A 848 -11.14 -29.01 5.89
C PRO A 848 -11.16 -28.54 4.43
N ILE A 849 -10.16 -28.92 3.62
CA ILE A 849 -10.15 -28.56 2.20
C ILE A 849 -11.40 -29.05 1.47
N TYR A 850 -12.02 -30.17 1.89
CA TYR A 850 -13.23 -30.72 1.28
C TYR A 850 -14.43 -29.78 1.38
N SER A 851 -14.68 -29.20 2.56
CA SER A 851 -15.81 -28.30 2.81
C SER A 851 -15.54 -26.88 2.35
N ASP A 852 -14.30 -26.41 2.48
CA ASP A 852 -13.90 -25.05 2.11
C ASP A 852 -13.88 -24.86 0.59
N THR A 853 -13.35 -25.83 -0.18
CA THR A 853 -13.37 -25.78 -1.65
C THR A 853 -14.78 -25.86 -2.23
N LYS A 854 -15.65 -26.73 -1.70
CA LYS A 854 -17.04 -26.87 -2.16
C LYS A 854 -17.84 -25.57 -2.00
N GLU A 855 -17.73 -24.93 -0.84
CA GLU A 855 -18.46 -23.68 -0.60
C GLU A 855 -17.88 -22.54 -1.45
N PHE A 856 -16.55 -22.46 -1.58
CA PHE A 856 -15.91 -21.49 -2.47
C PHE A 856 -16.35 -21.68 -3.93
N TRP A 857 -16.33 -22.91 -4.43
CA TRP A 857 -16.81 -23.29 -5.76
C TRP A 857 -18.25 -22.80 -6.00
N ARG A 858 -19.17 -23.11 -5.08
CA ARG A 858 -20.58 -22.73 -5.18
C ARG A 858 -20.77 -21.22 -5.32
N ILE A 859 -20.02 -20.44 -4.54
CA ILE A 859 -20.08 -18.98 -4.57
C ILE A 859 -19.64 -18.45 -5.95
N ILE A 860 -18.54 -18.97 -6.49
CA ILE A 860 -18.02 -18.57 -7.81
C ILE A 860 -18.98 -18.99 -8.93
N GLN A 861 -19.45 -20.24 -8.90
CA GLN A 861 -20.38 -20.79 -9.89
C GLN A 861 -21.69 -19.99 -9.93
N GLN A 862 -22.24 -19.63 -8.76
CA GLN A 862 -23.43 -18.79 -8.68
C GLN A 862 -23.20 -17.39 -9.26
N TYR A 863 -22.03 -16.79 -8.99
CA TYR A 863 -21.68 -15.46 -9.50
C TYR A 863 -21.63 -15.45 -11.03
N VAL A 864 -21.00 -16.46 -11.63
CA VAL A 864 -20.91 -16.65 -13.09
C VAL A 864 -22.29 -16.96 -13.69
N ALA A 865 -23.05 -17.89 -13.12
CA ALA A 865 -24.38 -18.23 -13.61
C ALA A 865 -25.34 -17.02 -13.61
N ASN A 866 -25.30 -16.23 -12.54
CA ASN A 866 -26.10 -15.00 -12.43
C ASN A 866 -25.71 -13.97 -13.49
N PHE A 867 -24.42 -13.85 -13.83
CA PHE A 867 -23.98 -12.96 -14.91
C PHE A 867 -24.63 -13.34 -16.26
N PHE A 868 -24.69 -14.63 -16.59
CA PHE A 868 -25.39 -15.10 -17.80
C PHE A 868 -26.90 -14.89 -17.73
N HIS A 869 -27.51 -15.12 -16.57
CA HIS A 869 -28.94 -14.86 -16.38
C HIS A 869 -29.28 -13.37 -16.57
N ILE A 870 -28.46 -12.47 -16.03
CA ILE A 870 -28.70 -11.03 -16.10
C ILE A 870 -28.43 -10.51 -17.52
N THR A 871 -27.26 -10.83 -18.07
CA THR A 871 -26.74 -10.19 -19.29
C THR A 871 -27.24 -10.85 -20.58
N TYR A 872 -27.45 -12.17 -20.58
CA TYR A 872 -27.87 -12.93 -21.77
C TYR A 872 -29.27 -13.53 -21.63
N HIS A 873 -29.93 -13.35 -20.49
CA HIS A 873 -31.25 -13.93 -20.18
C HIS A 873 -31.29 -15.46 -20.24
N LEU A 874 -30.16 -16.12 -20.05
CA LEU A 874 -30.05 -17.58 -20.06
C LEU A 874 -29.88 -18.12 -18.65
N ARG A 875 -30.73 -19.09 -18.27
CA ARG A 875 -30.70 -19.72 -16.94
C ARG A 875 -30.08 -21.10 -17.01
N VAL A 876 -29.22 -21.37 -16.04
CA VAL A 876 -28.61 -22.69 -15.80
C VAL A 876 -29.06 -23.20 -14.44
N GLU A 877 -29.39 -24.49 -14.39
CA GLU A 877 -29.56 -25.20 -13.13
C GLU A 877 -28.20 -25.43 -12.46
N ILE A 878 -28.04 -24.86 -11.27
CA ILE A 878 -26.90 -25.15 -10.41
C ILE A 878 -27.28 -26.32 -9.52
N ASP A 879 -26.48 -27.38 -9.56
CA ASP A 879 -26.72 -28.57 -8.75
C ASP A 879 -26.77 -28.15 -7.26
N PRO A 880 -27.89 -28.39 -6.54
CA PRO A 880 -27.90 -28.22 -5.09
C PRO A 880 -26.89 -29.18 -4.47
N ASP A 881 -26.40 -28.85 -3.27
CA ASP A 881 -25.44 -29.65 -2.51
C ASP A 881 -25.75 -31.15 -2.62
N ASP A 882 -24.89 -31.90 -3.33
CA ASP A 882 -25.03 -33.31 -3.78
C ASP A 882 -25.25 -34.33 -2.64
N ASP A 883 -25.38 -33.87 -1.40
CA ASP A 883 -25.49 -34.70 -0.21
C ASP A 883 -26.61 -34.23 0.76
N ASN A 884 -27.42 -33.19 0.47
CA ASN A 884 -28.54 -32.79 1.33
C ASN A 884 -29.75 -32.23 0.56
N ASP A 885 -30.90 -32.86 0.80
CA ASP A 885 -32.27 -32.41 0.53
C ASP A 885 -32.82 -32.72 -0.88
N GLU A 886 -33.70 -33.73 -0.94
CA GLU A 886 -34.65 -34.03 -2.02
C GLU A 886 -35.72 -32.93 -2.18
N LYS A 887 -35.34 -31.64 -2.10
CA LYS A 887 -36.25 -30.54 -2.38
C LYS A 887 -36.17 -30.20 -3.86
N ARG A 888 -37.12 -30.79 -4.59
CA ARG A 888 -37.63 -30.33 -5.89
C ARG A 888 -37.57 -28.80 -5.98
N VAL A 889 -36.67 -28.30 -6.81
CA VAL A 889 -36.77 -26.96 -7.41
C VAL A 889 -37.57 -27.10 -8.70
N ASP A 890 -38.44 -26.13 -8.99
CA ASP A 890 -39.33 -26.11 -10.15
C ASP A 890 -38.56 -26.35 -11.46
N LYS A 891 -38.91 -27.45 -12.14
CA LYS A 891 -38.25 -28.00 -13.33
C LYS A 891 -38.47 -27.21 -14.63
N ASP A 892 -39.14 -26.06 -14.57
CA ASP A 892 -39.89 -25.60 -15.75
C ASP A 892 -39.21 -24.54 -16.64
N VAL A 893 -38.01 -24.01 -16.34
CA VAL A 893 -37.30 -23.14 -17.30
C VAL A 893 -35.76 -23.17 -17.13
N CYS A 894 -35.09 -24.18 -17.69
CA CYS A 894 -33.63 -24.17 -17.90
C CYS A 894 -33.34 -23.94 -19.39
N ASP A 895 -32.62 -22.86 -19.72
CA ASP A 895 -32.22 -22.53 -21.08
C ASP A 895 -30.75 -22.94 -21.28
N ASP A 896 -30.49 -24.25 -21.28
CA ASP A 896 -29.14 -24.82 -21.42
C ASP A 896 -28.61 -24.75 -22.87
N LYS A 897 -28.67 -23.56 -23.46
CA LYS A 897 -28.13 -23.21 -24.77
C LYS A 897 -27.01 -22.20 -24.60
N LEU A 898 -25.96 -22.34 -25.39
CA LEU A 898 -24.91 -21.33 -25.44
C LEU A 898 -25.45 -20.00 -26.01
N PRO A 899 -24.91 -18.85 -25.57
CA PRO A 899 -25.27 -17.55 -26.15
C PRO A 899 -24.99 -17.52 -27.65
N VAL A 900 -25.87 -16.84 -28.41
CA VAL A 900 -25.66 -16.61 -29.84
C VAL A 900 -24.72 -15.41 -30.01
N ASP A 901 -23.43 -15.64 -29.81
CA ASP A 901 -22.37 -14.63 -29.90
C ASP A 901 -21.12 -15.24 -30.56
N SER A 902 -20.70 -14.70 -31.70
CA SER A 902 -19.54 -15.21 -32.44
C SER A 902 -18.23 -15.03 -31.69
N TYR A 903 -18.04 -13.93 -30.97
CA TYR A 903 -16.82 -13.69 -30.19
C TYR A 903 -16.75 -14.65 -29.01
N MET A 904 -17.89 -14.97 -28.41
CA MET A 904 -17.96 -15.96 -27.35
C MET A 904 -17.67 -17.38 -27.86
N MET A 905 -18.14 -17.73 -29.05
CA MET A 905 -17.81 -19.01 -29.68
C MET A 905 -16.32 -19.11 -29.99
N ASP A 906 -15.70 -18.06 -30.55
CA ASP A 906 -14.26 -18.00 -30.77
C ASP A 906 -13.47 -18.13 -29.45
N PHE A 907 -13.98 -17.53 -28.37
CA PHE A 907 -13.40 -17.66 -27.04
C PHE A 907 -13.49 -19.09 -26.49
N ILE A 908 -14.66 -19.74 -26.61
CA ILE A 908 -14.89 -21.12 -26.20
C ILE A 908 -13.96 -22.07 -26.98
N ASP A 909 -13.88 -21.92 -28.29
CA ASP A 909 -13.06 -22.77 -29.16
C ASP A 909 -11.57 -22.63 -28.84
N ASP A 910 -11.09 -21.41 -28.61
CA ASP A 910 -9.70 -21.14 -28.25
C ASP A 910 -9.37 -21.71 -26.86
N LEU A 911 -10.26 -21.57 -25.87
CA LEU A 911 -10.13 -22.23 -24.56
C LEU A 911 -10.09 -23.76 -24.68
N CYS A 912 -11.05 -24.35 -25.40
CA CYS A 912 -11.13 -25.80 -25.56
C CYS A 912 -9.85 -26.37 -26.17
N LYS A 913 -9.33 -25.69 -27.20
CA LYS A 913 -8.07 -26.06 -27.84
C LYS A 913 -6.87 -25.96 -26.90
N GLN A 914 -6.77 -24.88 -26.12
CA GLN A 914 -5.63 -24.67 -25.23
C GLN A 914 -5.62 -25.61 -24.02
N LEU A 915 -6.80 -25.93 -23.47
CA LEU A 915 -6.98 -26.73 -22.26
C LEU A 915 -7.23 -28.22 -22.54
N GLY A 916 -7.35 -28.61 -23.81
CA GLY A 916 -7.65 -30.00 -24.20
C GLY A 916 -9.06 -30.44 -23.82
N ILE A 917 -10.01 -29.51 -23.78
CA ILE A 917 -11.43 -29.81 -23.54
C ILE A 917 -12.03 -30.27 -24.87
N PRO A 918 -12.71 -31.44 -24.95
CA PRO A 918 -13.26 -31.96 -26.22
C PRO A 918 -14.28 -31.05 -26.93
N GLY A 919 -14.82 -30.07 -26.21
CA GLY A 919 -15.81 -29.10 -26.67
C GLY A 919 -16.75 -28.71 -25.53
N ILE A 920 -17.42 -27.57 -25.66
CA ILE A 920 -18.45 -27.10 -24.74
C ILE A 920 -19.73 -26.94 -25.56
N THR A 921 -20.77 -27.70 -25.23
CA THR A 921 -22.03 -27.74 -26.00
C THR A 921 -23.22 -27.18 -25.23
N SER A 922 -23.05 -26.89 -23.94
CA SER A 922 -24.11 -26.44 -23.05
C SER A 922 -23.64 -25.29 -22.17
N LEU A 923 -24.58 -24.44 -21.75
CA LEU A 923 -24.27 -23.28 -20.92
C LEU A 923 -23.82 -23.73 -19.52
N LYS A 924 -24.39 -24.81 -18.97
CA LYS A 924 -23.94 -25.38 -17.70
C LYS A 924 -22.45 -25.70 -17.73
N ARG A 925 -22.00 -26.43 -18.77
CA ARG A 925 -20.59 -26.78 -18.89
C ARG A 925 -19.72 -25.55 -19.10
N PHE A 926 -20.22 -24.53 -19.80
CA PHE A 926 -19.47 -23.29 -19.98
C PHE A 926 -19.31 -22.51 -18.67
N VAL A 927 -20.39 -22.41 -17.89
CA VAL A 927 -20.37 -21.82 -16.53
C VAL A 927 -19.39 -22.57 -15.65
N ASP A 928 -19.39 -23.91 -15.68
CA ASP A 928 -18.44 -24.71 -14.90
C ASP A 928 -16.98 -24.44 -15.33
N VAL A 929 -16.70 -24.39 -16.63
CA VAL A 929 -15.35 -24.11 -17.14
C VAL A 929 -14.88 -22.70 -16.73
N LEU A 930 -15.73 -21.69 -16.87
CA LEU A 930 -15.40 -20.32 -16.44
C LEU A 930 -15.21 -20.23 -14.93
N SER A 931 -16.06 -20.91 -14.16
CA SER A 931 -15.96 -20.96 -12.69
C SER A 931 -14.67 -21.62 -12.25
N GLN A 932 -14.23 -22.67 -12.96
CA GLN A 932 -12.94 -23.31 -12.71
C GLN A 932 -11.78 -22.37 -13.00
N LEU A 933 -11.78 -21.66 -14.12
CA LEU A 933 -10.69 -20.74 -14.44
C LEU A 933 -10.62 -19.56 -13.46
N ILE A 934 -11.76 -19.06 -12.98
CA ILE A 934 -11.81 -18.05 -11.92
C ILE A 934 -11.32 -18.64 -10.58
N ALA A 935 -11.72 -19.86 -10.25
CA ALA A 935 -11.28 -20.52 -9.02
C ALA A 935 -9.78 -20.85 -9.05
N ASP A 936 -9.24 -21.23 -10.22
CA ASP A 936 -7.82 -21.46 -10.46
C ASP A 936 -7.02 -20.19 -10.26
N SER A 937 -7.43 -19.10 -10.91
CA SER A 937 -6.77 -17.80 -10.82
C SER A 937 -6.89 -17.12 -9.46
N THR A 938 -7.63 -17.69 -8.50
CA THR A 938 -7.87 -17.10 -7.18
C THR A 938 -7.55 -18.11 -6.07
N GLY A 939 -8.52 -18.93 -5.65
CA GLY A 939 -8.40 -19.81 -4.51
C GLY A 939 -7.39 -20.95 -4.67
N ILE A 940 -7.27 -21.56 -5.87
CA ILE A 940 -6.23 -22.58 -6.10
C ILE A 940 -4.86 -21.93 -6.11
N HIS A 941 -4.68 -20.82 -6.84
CA HIS A 941 -3.41 -20.06 -6.85
C HIS A 941 -2.96 -19.71 -5.42
N GLU A 942 -3.85 -19.23 -4.55
CA GLU A 942 -3.53 -19.00 -3.13
C GLU A 942 -3.16 -20.32 -2.40
N HIS A 943 -3.93 -21.40 -2.60
CA HIS A 943 -3.68 -22.69 -1.94
C HIS A 943 -2.29 -23.26 -2.28
N VAL A 944 -1.89 -23.22 -3.55
CA VAL A 944 -0.62 -23.81 -4.02
C VAL A 944 0.54 -22.82 -4.00
N GLY A 945 0.26 -21.51 -3.96
CA GLY A 945 1.25 -20.44 -3.98
C GLY A 945 1.66 -19.89 -2.61
N GLN A 946 0.83 -20.10 -1.56
CA GLN A 946 1.11 -19.60 -0.21
C GLN A 946 2.16 -20.47 0.52
N ILE A 947 3.41 -20.29 0.16
CA ILE A 947 4.54 -21.09 0.68
C ILE A 947 5.23 -20.46 1.90
N SER A 948 4.97 -19.18 2.21
CA SER A 948 5.62 -18.48 3.32
C SER A 948 5.33 -19.11 4.69
N ASP A 949 4.18 -19.77 4.81
CA ASP A 949 3.75 -20.60 5.93
C ASP A 949 4.78 -21.67 6.32
N TYR A 950 5.61 -22.12 5.37
CA TYR A 950 6.56 -23.21 5.56
C TYR A 950 8.03 -22.73 5.63
N MET A 951 8.29 -21.43 5.45
CA MET A 951 9.67 -20.87 5.36
C MET A 951 10.19 -20.30 6.67
N ILE A 952 9.49 -20.54 7.78
CA ILE A 952 9.87 -19.97 9.07
C ILE A 952 11.10 -20.67 9.65
N ASP A 953 11.13 -22.00 9.59
CA ASP A 953 12.26 -22.82 10.02
C ASP A 953 12.99 -23.43 8.80
N PRO A 954 14.30 -23.21 8.65
CA PRO A 954 15.09 -23.71 7.51
C PRO A 954 15.17 -25.24 7.40
N ARG A 955 14.73 -25.97 8.42
CA ARG A 955 14.69 -27.43 8.46
C ARG A 955 13.32 -28.01 8.11
N PHE A 956 12.30 -27.18 7.90
CA PHE A 956 10.94 -27.67 7.67
C PHE A 956 10.78 -28.24 6.26
N ILE A 957 11.07 -27.44 5.24
CA ILE A 957 11.11 -27.82 3.83
C ILE A 957 12.43 -27.39 3.20
N GLY A 958 12.83 -28.08 2.14
CA GLY A 958 14.06 -27.81 1.41
C GLY A 958 13.89 -27.85 -0.11
N ALA A 959 14.81 -27.24 -0.84
CA ALA A 959 14.82 -27.32 -2.31
C ALA A 959 15.87 -28.29 -2.83
N LYS A 960 17.03 -28.46 -2.18
CA LYS A 960 18.07 -29.41 -2.62
C LYS A 960 18.30 -30.46 -1.53
N LEU A 961 18.13 -31.73 -1.88
CA LEU A 961 18.22 -32.86 -0.96
C LEU A 961 19.63 -33.43 -0.93
N GLN A 962 20.15 -33.75 0.26
CA GLN A 962 21.42 -34.43 0.48
C GLN A 962 21.29 -35.42 1.62
N GLU A 963 21.94 -36.58 1.51
CA GLU A 963 21.78 -37.68 2.46
C GLU A 963 22.28 -37.30 3.85
N GLY A 964 21.41 -37.49 4.85
CA GLY A 964 21.69 -37.16 6.26
C GLY A 964 21.82 -35.65 6.53
N ARG A 965 21.19 -34.82 5.69
CA ARG A 965 21.19 -33.35 5.83
C ARG A 965 19.75 -32.81 5.76
N GLU A 966 19.18 -32.54 6.92
CA GLU A 966 17.80 -32.05 7.08
C GLU A 966 17.69 -30.51 7.18
N MET A 967 18.67 -29.79 6.61
CA MET A 967 18.72 -28.33 6.59
C MET A 967 19.35 -27.84 5.28
N GLN A 968 18.80 -26.76 4.70
CA GLN A 968 19.35 -26.17 3.49
C GLN A 968 20.66 -25.41 3.74
N ASN A 969 21.58 -25.46 2.78
CA ASN A 969 22.79 -24.64 2.78
C ASN A 969 22.48 -23.14 2.61
N ILE A 970 23.44 -22.28 2.94
CA ILE A 970 23.27 -20.82 3.00
C ILE A 970 22.74 -20.26 1.67
N GLN A 971 23.33 -20.69 0.54
CA GLN A 971 22.95 -20.18 -0.78
C GLN A 971 21.54 -20.60 -1.16
N THR A 972 21.20 -21.88 -0.99
CA THR A 972 19.90 -22.42 -1.41
C THR A 972 18.78 -21.86 -0.54
N TYR A 973 18.98 -21.78 0.78
CA TYR A 973 17.99 -21.16 1.67
C TYR A 973 17.76 -19.68 1.32
N THR A 974 18.83 -18.94 1.04
CA THR A 974 18.73 -17.53 0.60
C THR A 974 17.96 -17.40 -0.71
N GLN A 975 18.18 -18.28 -1.69
CA GLN A 975 17.46 -18.25 -2.96
C GLN A 975 15.96 -18.59 -2.80
N ILE A 976 15.62 -19.55 -1.94
CA ILE A 976 14.22 -19.86 -1.61
C ILE A 976 13.53 -18.67 -0.93
N LEU A 977 14.21 -18.01 0.02
CA LEU A 977 13.67 -16.82 0.69
C LEU A 977 13.48 -15.67 -0.30
N ILE A 978 14.42 -15.45 -1.22
CA ILE A 978 14.26 -14.48 -2.31
C ILE A 978 13.01 -14.79 -3.14
N LEU A 979 12.85 -16.05 -3.59
CA LEU A 979 11.67 -16.48 -4.34
C LEU A 979 10.38 -16.17 -3.55
N THR A 980 10.34 -16.59 -2.29
CA THR A 980 9.18 -16.41 -1.40
C THR A 980 8.80 -14.94 -1.22
N VAL A 981 9.78 -14.03 -1.13
CA VAL A 981 9.51 -12.59 -1.02
C VAL A 981 8.96 -12.02 -2.33
N VAL A 982 9.56 -12.35 -3.48
CA VAL A 982 9.13 -11.78 -4.76
C VAL A 982 7.79 -12.34 -5.24
N THR A 983 7.47 -13.59 -4.90
CA THR A 983 6.18 -14.23 -5.24
C THR A 983 5.11 -14.02 -4.17
N GLY A 984 5.41 -13.25 -3.11
CA GLY A 984 4.46 -12.92 -2.03
C GLY A 984 4.17 -11.43 -1.91
N LEU A 985 4.51 -10.65 -2.94
CA LEU A 985 4.11 -9.25 -3.04
C LEU A 985 2.59 -9.18 -3.20
N ARG A 986 1.93 -8.42 -2.32
CA ARG A 986 0.47 -8.37 -2.30
C ARG A 986 -0.10 -7.75 -3.56
N MET A 987 -1.03 -8.45 -4.19
CA MET A 987 -1.84 -7.98 -5.31
C MET A 987 -3.30 -7.78 -4.86
N PRO A 988 -4.17 -7.20 -5.70
CA PRO A 988 -5.55 -6.93 -5.33
C PRO A 988 -6.30 -8.18 -4.86
N GLY A 989 -6.95 -8.09 -3.69
CA GLY A 989 -7.70 -9.20 -3.09
C GLY A 989 -9.06 -9.45 -3.75
N ILE A 990 -9.54 -10.70 -3.73
CA ILE A 990 -10.88 -11.05 -4.23
C ILE A 990 -12.01 -10.38 -3.44
N MET A 991 -11.74 -9.91 -2.22
CA MET A 991 -12.69 -9.17 -1.38
C MET A 991 -12.68 -7.65 -1.59
N GLU A 992 -11.72 -7.09 -2.35
CA GLU A 992 -11.61 -5.64 -2.61
C GLU A 992 -12.74 -5.06 -3.45
N ASP A 993 -12.90 -3.73 -3.49
CA ASP A 993 -13.92 -3.11 -4.35
C ASP A 993 -13.47 -3.03 -5.82
N TRP A 994 -14.34 -3.52 -6.72
CA TRP A 994 -14.19 -3.48 -8.18
C TRP A 994 -15.51 -3.07 -8.86
N SER A 995 -16.41 -2.45 -8.09
CA SER A 995 -17.69 -1.95 -8.61
C SER A 995 -17.51 -0.93 -9.74
N HIS A 996 -16.38 -0.22 -9.79
CA HIS A 996 -16.04 0.73 -10.87
C HIS A 996 -15.83 0.06 -12.23
N LEU A 997 -15.66 -1.27 -12.29
CA LEU A 997 -15.57 -2.04 -13.53
C LEU A 997 -16.93 -2.47 -14.06
N ILE A 998 -18.01 -2.34 -13.27
CA ILE A 998 -19.35 -2.76 -13.69
C ILE A 998 -19.89 -1.75 -14.69
N GLU A 999 -20.22 -2.23 -15.88
CA GLU A 999 -20.66 -1.38 -16.98
C GLU A 999 -21.99 -0.68 -16.67
N HIS A 1000 -22.03 0.64 -16.85
CA HIS A 1000 -23.24 1.47 -16.67
C HIS A 1000 -24.20 1.34 -17.86
N ASN A 1001 -24.76 0.14 -18.04
CA ASN A 1001 -25.77 -0.17 -19.04
C ASN A 1001 -27.16 -0.43 -18.40
N GLN A 1002 -28.13 -0.90 -19.18
CA GLN A 1002 -29.49 -1.18 -18.70
C GLN A 1002 -29.56 -2.24 -17.58
N ASP A 1003 -28.55 -3.10 -17.46
CA ASP A 1003 -28.45 -4.17 -16.47
C ASP A 1003 -27.49 -3.82 -15.32
N TYR A 1004 -26.98 -2.58 -15.27
CA TYR A 1004 -26.04 -2.09 -14.25
C TYR A 1004 -26.49 -2.44 -12.83
N GLU A 1005 -27.71 -2.07 -12.45
CA GLU A 1005 -28.25 -2.31 -11.09
C GLU A 1005 -28.29 -3.80 -10.72
N LYS A 1006 -28.64 -4.66 -11.68
CA LYS A 1006 -28.69 -6.11 -11.46
C LYS A 1006 -27.29 -6.70 -11.34
N ASN A 1007 -26.36 -6.28 -12.20
CA ASN A 1007 -24.98 -6.72 -12.17
C ASN A 1007 -24.25 -6.21 -10.91
N LEU A 1008 -24.51 -4.97 -10.49
CA LEU A 1008 -24.05 -4.42 -9.23
C LEU A 1008 -24.57 -5.22 -8.03
N LYS A 1009 -25.85 -5.61 -8.05
CA LYS A 1009 -26.42 -6.49 -7.02
C LYS A 1009 -25.75 -7.88 -7.02
N ASN A 1010 -25.57 -8.50 -8.19
CA ASN A 1010 -24.87 -9.80 -8.29
C ASN A 1010 -23.45 -9.72 -7.70
N TYR A 1011 -22.73 -8.65 -8.02
CA TYR A 1011 -21.43 -8.34 -7.44
C TYR A 1011 -21.49 -8.18 -5.91
N GLN A 1012 -22.43 -7.39 -5.39
CA GLN A 1012 -22.60 -7.20 -3.95
C GLN A 1012 -22.95 -8.51 -3.22
N ASP A 1013 -23.79 -9.35 -3.81
CA ASP A 1013 -24.15 -10.66 -3.29
C ASP A 1013 -22.95 -11.61 -3.28
N PHE A 1014 -22.13 -11.60 -4.33
CA PHE A 1014 -20.85 -12.33 -4.38
C PHE A 1014 -19.91 -11.90 -3.24
N LYS A 1015 -19.74 -10.59 -3.03
CA LYS A 1015 -18.94 -10.05 -1.90
C LYS A 1015 -19.47 -10.44 -0.55
N SER A 1016 -20.79 -10.36 -0.37
CA SER A 1016 -21.47 -10.76 0.86
C SER A 1016 -21.22 -12.24 1.17
N GLN A 1017 -21.33 -13.10 0.16
CA GLN A 1017 -21.08 -14.53 0.31
C GLN A 1017 -19.60 -14.85 0.64
N LEU A 1018 -18.64 -14.18 0.00
CA LEU A 1018 -17.23 -14.34 0.35
C LEU A 1018 -16.93 -13.91 1.80
N ARG A 1019 -17.52 -12.81 2.29
CA ARG A 1019 -17.38 -12.40 3.70
C ARG A 1019 -17.97 -13.44 4.66
N LYS A 1020 -19.13 -14.02 4.33
CA LYS A 1020 -19.74 -15.11 5.11
C LYS A 1020 -18.85 -16.35 5.13
N LEU A 1021 -18.29 -16.74 3.98
CA LEU A 1021 -17.35 -17.85 3.90
C LEU A 1021 -16.10 -17.60 4.75
N SER A 1022 -15.52 -16.41 4.68
CA SER A 1022 -14.37 -16.02 5.52
C SER A 1022 -14.69 -16.21 7.00
N LYS A 1023 -15.78 -15.61 7.47
CA LYS A 1023 -16.24 -15.73 8.87
C LYS A 1023 -16.47 -17.19 9.28
N ARG A 1024 -17.12 -18.00 8.44
CA ARG A 1024 -17.33 -19.43 8.69
C ARG A 1024 -16.00 -20.17 8.84
N VAL A 1025 -15.03 -19.93 7.95
CA VAL A 1025 -13.69 -20.57 8.03
C VAL A 1025 -13.01 -20.21 9.35
N ASP A 1026 -13.11 -18.97 9.80
CA ASP A 1026 -12.54 -18.53 11.08
C ASP A 1026 -13.23 -19.16 12.29
N GLU A 1027 -14.55 -19.31 12.24
CA GLU A 1027 -15.33 -20.03 13.25
C GLU A 1027 -14.96 -21.52 13.29
N SER A 1028 -14.88 -22.18 12.14
CA SER A 1028 -14.47 -23.59 12.04
C SER A 1028 -13.05 -23.81 12.54
N ASN A 1029 -12.11 -22.91 12.21
CA ASN A 1029 -10.71 -22.97 12.65
C ASN A 1029 -10.55 -22.93 14.18
N LYS A 1030 -11.57 -22.51 14.95
CA LYS A 1030 -11.57 -22.61 16.43
C LYS A 1030 -11.80 -24.03 16.94
N THR A 1031 -12.36 -24.91 16.11
CA THR A 1031 -12.74 -26.29 16.48
C THR A 1031 -12.01 -27.37 15.69
N ARG A 1032 -11.38 -27.01 14.55
CA ARG A 1032 -10.53 -27.89 13.75
C ARG A 1032 -9.28 -28.29 14.53
N ARG A 1033 -8.71 -29.46 14.22
CA ARG A 1033 -7.44 -29.93 14.82
C ARG A 1033 -6.31 -28.94 14.54
N TYR A 1034 -6.29 -28.39 13.33
CA TYR A 1034 -5.37 -27.35 12.88
C TYR A 1034 -6.12 -26.27 12.10
N PRO A 1035 -5.69 -25.00 12.20
CA PRO A 1035 -6.24 -23.95 11.35
C PRO A 1035 -5.88 -24.21 9.88
N PHE A 1036 -6.85 -23.99 8.99
CA PHE A 1036 -6.71 -24.08 7.55
C PHE A 1036 -7.24 -22.80 6.91
N GLN A 1037 -6.41 -22.14 6.10
CA GLN A 1037 -6.68 -20.79 5.59
C GLN A 1037 -6.64 -20.67 4.06
N SER A 1038 -6.30 -21.73 3.32
CA SER A 1038 -6.08 -21.66 1.87
C SER A 1038 -7.28 -21.16 1.07
N PHE A 1039 -8.50 -21.46 1.52
CA PHE A 1039 -9.75 -21.01 0.89
C PHE A 1039 -10.49 -19.97 1.75
N ASN A 1040 -9.79 -19.24 2.61
CA ASN A 1040 -10.36 -18.10 3.33
C ASN A 1040 -10.29 -16.84 2.45
N PRO A 1041 -11.43 -16.27 1.99
CA PRO A 1041 -11.43 -15.17 1.01
C PRO A 1041 -10.68 -13.91 1.41
N ARG A 1042 -10.38 -13.71 2.70
CA ARG A 1042 -9.60 -12.56 3.17
C ARG A 1042 -8.13 -12.58 2.72
N PHE A 1043 -7.60 -13.76 2.37
CA PHE A 1043 -6.20 -13.94 1.96
C PHE A 1043 -6.06 -14.12 0.44
N ILE A 1044 -7.15 -14.46 -0.25
CA ILE A 1044 -7.16 -14.80 -1.67
C ILE A 1044 -7.06 -13.54 -2.55
N GLU A 1045 -6.12 -13.56 -3.49
CA GLU A 1045 -5.98 -12.55 -4.55
C GLU A 1045 -7.08 -12.71 -5.63
N CYS A 1046 -7.37 -11.64 -6.38
CA CYS A 1046 -8.41 -11.67 -7.40
C CYS A 1046 -7.94 -12.30 -8.73
N SER A 1047 -6.63 -12.50 -8.92
CA SER A 1047 -6.03 -13.06 -10.13
C SER A 1047 -4.67 -13.65 -9.84
N THR A 1048 -4.16 -14.46 -10.77
CA THR A 1048 -2.75 -14.87 -10.79
C THR A 1048 -1.87 -13.69 -11.24
N SER A 1049 -1.47 -12.86 -10.29
CA SER A 1049 -0.78 -11.57 -10.54
C SER A 1049 0.63 -11.46 -9.96
N VAL A 1050 1.09 -12.48 -9.22
CA VAL A 1050 2.38 -12.51 -8.51
C VAL A 1050 3.12 -13.83 -8.68
#